data_AF-A0AAD5BHW0-F1
#
_entry.id   AF-A0AAD5BHW0-F1
#
_cell.length_a   1.000
_cell.length_b   1.000
_cell.length_c   1.000
_cell.angle_alpha   90.00
_cell.angle_beta   90.00
_cell.angle_gamma   90.00
#
_symmetry.space_group_name_H-M   'P 1'
#
loop_
_entity.id
_entity.type
_entity.pdbx_description
1 polymer ?
#
loop_
_entity_poly.entity_id
_entity_poly.type
_entity_poly.pdbx_seq_one_letter_code
_entity_poly.pdbx_strand_id
1 'polypeptide(L)'
;MSFAESFWTQDYNSGFQILFEQLNEGIRENDDFIDLFRKRMESEMLYGTSLKSISTNATPTSKRQTNDDYASTIKNVYSELHENFNKQGQHHLEIAENIETMVLNPFEKWSKEHEQRVGYSTSTINAKYKSLKSKQAQVDKLQKKYFNKCRILEEFKSHYSEEELNEEISDSEFYRKLSGSKVEKPADKDGDGEEDAGYEFTYANFTTKQMETLLKKMLIGIPRKSHKVPIFGTYQDVSTGSSITQWVIENVAEVEKNLDKAESFGQDLIKYDFIRTVGSIGKSFINSSQFFYQWKQEAFDVAQIIPNSDDSGGSTAFSKGFGTFNLDDVKEAIGVSGVDYTDKTQYPKLLNDVKSLDTQYFEKVKELDVLRCEFEELVMDHLTFMQKCELDRMKAIKKVTFDFIASFANRVKQLQIVTDELVLLEETINPTSDLKFLIENYATGYFKPHVTLYDNYYDSNLRQTFGVDLNVKSRLDKKVVPIIVQSILSHLDHTYPDLKDDKERISLWTQPVHLSNVHELRSQLNELSDPHKISEILQQSNPVVITNVLKLYLLELPDSLIPHSFYDVIKLLYVNYHEESQRATRINALQNVLSEMPKCNIATLDALLTHLKRLVQIIGSKDKEASIQLQTALCSEFGKLVLRPKSGSTHSDLFKSSFNDKHPVSTMQDLLKNKETIFNELRRNSSKKTNSAANSPNVSRHGSATRKPANSPPLAPSASLAAKSKSRLESRLKDAIKHKGKSHANDHSGEVVEEKTEAAAEVEADVSSQSNDTENSNQCDSVGRSESRSRSETPPAPPTPTKSPASLKRSVSPKKKRLSSMLLDDVAG
;
A
#
# COMPACT_ATOMS: atom_id res chain seq x y z
N MET A 1 -40.01 -21.73 -25.60
CA MET A 1 -39.63 -20.46 -26.23
C MET A 1 -38.15 -20.50 -26.52
N SER A 2 -37.82 -20.58 -27.80
CA SER A 2 -36.46 -20.55 -28.33
C SER A 2 -36.28 -19.35 -29.26
N PHE A 3 -35.03 -18.95 -29.54
CA PHE A 3 -34.75 -17.93 -30.55
C PHE A 3 -35.25 -18.36 -31.92
N ALA A 4 -35.07 -19.64 -32.26
CA ALA A 4 -35.51 -20.24 -33.50
C ALA A 4 -37.04 -20.19 -33.70
N GLU A 5 -37.86 -20.06 -32.65
CA GLU A 5 -39.31 -19.94 -32.75
C GLU A 5 -39.81 -18.49 -32.75
N SER A 6 -39.03 -17.56 -32.21
CA SER A 6 -39.57 -16.28 -31.70
C SER A 6 -39.16 -15.04 -32.51
N PHE A 7 -38.18 -15.15 -33.42
CA PHE A 7 -37.61 -14.00 -34.14
C PHE A 7 -37.90 -13.99 -35.65
N TRP A 8 -39.00 -14.62 -36.08
CA TRP A 8 -39.44 -14.60 -37.49
C TRP A 8 -40.36 -13.41 -37.79
N THR A 9 -40.14 -12.79 -38.96
CA THR A 9 -41.02 -11.78 -39.54
C THR A 9 -41.26 -12.07 -41.01
N GLN A 10 -42.37 -11.59 -41.57
CA GLN A 10 -42.75 -11.87 -42.98
C GLN A 10 -41.72 -11.37 -44.01
N ASP A 11 -40.97 -10.33 -43.68
CA ASP A 11 -39.90 -9.75 -44.49
C ASP A 11 -38.56 -10.49 -44.35
N TYR A 12 -38.49 -11.53 -43.49
CA TYR A 12 -37.31 -12.36 -43.23
C TYR A 12 -36.05 -11.58 -42.80
N ASN A 13 -36.21 -10.39 -42.22
CA ASN A 13 -35.09 -9.55 -41.81
C ASN A 13 -35.31 -8.86 -40.48
N SER A 14 -36.43 -8.13 -40.32
CA SER A 14 -36.67 -7.28 -39.16
C SER A 14 -36.54 -8.04 -37.83
N GLY A 15 -37.08 -9.26 -37.73
CA GLY A 15 -36.99 -10.07 -36.50
C GLY A 15 -35.56 -10.43 -36.09
N PHE A 16 -34.73 -10.83 -37.04
CA PHE A 16 -33.33 -11.20 -36.77
C PHE A 16 -32.46 -9.98 -36.50
N GLN A 17 -32.72 -8.84 -37.16
CA GLN A 17 -32.00 -7.59 -36.87
C GLN A 17 -32.19 -7.18 -35.41
N ILE A 18 -33.42 -7.23 -34.89
CA ILE A 18 -33.71 -6.94 -33.48
C ILE A 18 -32.93 -7.88 -32.57
N LEU A 19 -32.91 -9.19 -32.87
CA LEU A 19 -32.14 -10.14 -32.06
C LEU A 19 -30.64 -9.81 -32.07
N PHE A 20 -30.04 -9.61 -33.24
CA PHE A 20 -28.62 -9.32 -33.34
C PHE A 20 -28.25 -7.97 -32.71
N GLU A 21 -29.13 -6.97 -32.76
CA GLU A 21 -28.97 -5.74 -32.00
C GLU A 21 -28.89 -6.01 -30.50
N GLN A 22 -29.79 -6.84 -29.95
CA GLN A 22 -29.75 -7.22 -28.54
C GLN A 22 -28.53 -8.08 -28.18
N LEU A 23 -28.05 -8.96 -29.07
CA LEU A 23 -26.81 -9.70 -28.85
C LEU A 23 -25.58 -8.77 -28.83
N ASN A 24 -25.59 -7.71 -29.64
CA ASN A 24 -24.55 -6.67 -29.62
C ASN A 24 -24.64 -5.78 -28.37
N GLU A 25 -25.83 -5.53 -27.81
CA GLU A 25 -25.96 -4.96 -26.46
C GLU A 25 -25.30 -5.89 -25.43
N GLY A 26 -25.53 -7.21 -25.52
CA GLY A 26 -24.88 -8.18 -24.63
C GLY A 26 -23.34 -8.19 -24.69
N ILE A 27 -22.75 -7.86 -25.84
CA ILE A 27 -21.30 -7.66 -25.98
C ILE A 27 -20.86 -6.40 -25.24
N ARG A 28 -21.57 -5.28 -25.42
CA ARG A 28 -21.31 -4.03 -24.70
C ARG A 28 -21.45 -4.18 -23.19
N GLU A 29 -22.42 -4.96 -22.72
CA GLU A 29 -22.53 -5.30 -21.30
C GLU A 29 -21.25 -5.98 -20.78
N ASN A 30 -20.62 -6.87 -21.55
CA ASN A 30 -19.36 -7.48 -21.12
C ASN A 30 -18.24 -6.43 -20.98
N ASP A 31 -18.15 -5.48 -21.91
CA ASP A 31 -17.19 -4.38 -21.87
C ASP A 31 -17.42 -3.48 -20.63
N ASP A 32 -18.68 -3.18 -20.31
CA ASP A 32 -19.05 -2.43 -19.10
C ASP A 32 -18.56 -3.14 -17.82
N PHE A 33 -18.71 -4.47 -17.75
CA PHE A 33 -18.19 -5.27 -16.63
C PHE A 33 -16.66 -5.26 -16.57
N ILE A 34 -15.97 -5.39 -17.71
CA ILE A 34 -14.51 -5.31 -17.80
C ILE A 34 -14.03 -3.96 -17.29
N ASP A 35 -14.61 -2.86 -17.78
CA ASP A 35 -14.22 -1.52 -17.37
C ASP A 35 -14.52 -1.25 -15.89
N LEU A 36 -15.65 -1.74 -15.38
CA LEU A 36 -15.98 -1.65 -13.96
C LEU A 36 -14.93 -2.36 -13.08
N PHE A 37 -14.56 -3.60 -13.44
CA PHE A 37 -13.57 -4.36 -12.69
C PHE A 37 -12.16 -3.75 -12.82
N ARG A 38 -11.80 -3.23 -13.99
CA ARG A 38 -10.54 -2.53 -14.23
C ARG A 38 -10.43 -1.26 -13.37
N LYS A 39 -11.49 -0.44 -13.32
CA LYS A 39 -11.52 0.75 -12.47
C LYS A 39 -11.39 0.41 -10.99
N ARG A 40 -12.00 -0.69 -10.55
CA ARG A 40 -11.84 -1.18 -9.17
C ARG A 40 -10.40 -1.63 -8.89
N MET A 41 -9.81 -2.41 -9.79
CA MET A 41 -8.43 -2.88 -9.70
C MET A 41 -7.44 -1.70 -9.62
N GLU A 42 -7.57 -0.71 -10.52
CA GLU A 42 -6.75 0.51 -10.51
C GLU A 42 -6.84 1.24 -9.18
N SER A 43 -8.05 1.32 -8.59
CA SER A 43 -8.27 1.96 -7.28
C SER A 43 -7.57 1.22 -6.14
N GLU A 44 -7.64 -0.12 -6.12
CA GLU A 44 -6.93 -0.95 -5.13
C GLU A 44 -5.42 -0.83 -5.28
N MET A 45 -4.92 -0.78 -6.53
CA MET A 45 -3.50 -0.59 -6.82
C MET A 45 -3.01 0.76 -6.30
N LEU A 46 -3.72 1.85 -6.64
CA LEU A 46 -3.38 3.20 -6.16
C LEU A 46 -3.38 3.28 -4.64
N TYR A 47 -4.38 2.71 -3.98
CA TYR A 47 -4.46 2.69 -2.52
C TYR A 47 -3.31 1.90 -1.90
N GLY A 48 -3.04 0.70 -2.40
CA GLY A 48 -1.92 -0.14 -1.93
C GLY A 48 -0.56 0.54 -2.10
N THR A 49 -0.29 1.14 -3.25
CA THR A 49 0.95 1.90 -3.50
C THR A 49 1.05 3.12 -2.58
N SER A 50 -0.04 3.85 -2.37
CA SER A 50 -0.06 5.00 -1.46
C SER A 50 0.33 4.60 -0.04
N LEU A 51 -0.23 3.50 0.48
CA LEU A 51 0.11 2.98 1.81
C LEU A 51 1.59 2.61 1.93
N LYS A 52 2.14 1.89 0.94
CA LYS A 52 3.58 1.51 0.93
C LYS A 52 4.50 2.74 0.87
N SER A 53 4.06 3.81 0.23
CA SER A 53 4.83 5.06 0.11
C SER A 53 4.84 5.92 1.39
N ILE A 54 4.03 5.60 2.40
CA ILE A 54 3.99 6.38 3.65
C ILE A 54 5.36 6.37 4.35
N SER A 55 6.04 5.22 4.38
CA SER A 55 7.35 5.09 5.02
C SER A 55 8.42 5.99 4.37
N THR A 56 8.35 6.16 3.05
CA THR A 56 9.25 7.05 2.31
C THR A 56 8.87 8.51 2.42
N ASN A 57 7.57 8.82 2.51
CA ASN A 57 7.06 10.20 2.51
C ASN A 57 7.05 10.82 3.91
N ALA A 58 6.82 10.03 4.95
CA ALA A 58 6.79 10.45 6.35
C ALA A 58 8.15 10.21 7.03
N THR A 59 9.19 10.89 6.54
CA THR A 59 10.52 10.81 7.13
C THR A 59 10.53 11.38 8.55
N PRO A 60 11.08 10.67 9.54
CA PRO A 60 11.11 11.15 10.91
C PRO A 60 12.08 12.34 11.05
N THR A 61 11.60 13.43 11.63
CA THR A 61 12.41 14.63 11.89
C THR A 61 13.19 14.56 13.21
N SER A 62 12.74 13.73 14.14
CA SER A 62 13.36 13.57 15.44
C SER A 62 14.57 12.65 15.34
N LYS A 63 15.74 13.14 15.81
CA LYS A 63 16.96 12.34 15.96
C LYS A 63 16.77 11.09 16.83
N ARG A 64 15.72 11.04 17.66
CA ARG A 64 15.40 9.86 18.49
C ARG A 64 14.95 8.68 17.65
N GLN A 65 14.24 8.93 16.54
CA GLN A 65 13.74 7.87 15.67
C GLN A 65 14.86 7.23 14.86
N THR A 66 15.93 7.98 14.58
CA THR A 66 17.11 7.50 13.83
C THR A 66 18.27 7.08 14.72
N ASN A 67 18.11 7.11 16.05
CA ASN A 67 19.16 6.76 17.00
C ASN A 67 18.96 5.33 17.50
N ASP A 68 19.82 4.40 17.10
CA ASP A 68 19.74 2.99 17.47
C ASP A 68 19.90 2.75 18.98
N ASP A 69 20.66 3.60 19.66
CA ASP A 69 20.86 3.52 21.11
C ASP A 69 19.64 4.04 21.91
N TYR A 70 18.68 4.71 21.26
CA TYR A 70 17.48 5.23 21.91
C TYR A 70 16.39 4.14 22.02
N ALA A 71 16.48 3.32 23.07
CA ALA A 71 15.52 2.26 23.37
C ALA A 71 14.26 2.82 24.05
N SER A 72 13.21 3.09 23.26
CA SER A 72 11.93 3.61 23.71
C SER A 72 10.79 2.83 23.07
N THR A 73 9.78 2.50 23.86
CA THR A 73 8.57 1.83 23.37
C THR A 73 7.85 2.66 22.32
N ILE A 74 7.83 3.99 22.47
CA ILE A 74 7.27 4.92 21.47
C ILE A 74 8.04 4.87 20.13
N LYS A 75 9.38 4.76 20.17
CA LYS A 75 10.19 4.58 18.94
C LYS A 75 9.82 3.27 18.25
N ASN A 76 9.73 2.19 19.02
CA ASN A 76 9.41 0.87 18.47
C ASN A 76 8.02 0.87 17.82
N VAL A 77 7.00 1.39 18.50
CA VAL A 77 5.64 1.49 17.93
C VAL A 77 5.61 2.34 16.67
N TYR A 78 6.36 3.46 16.62
CA TYR A 78 6.45 4.26 15.40
C TYR A 78 6.95 3.44 14.20
N SER A 79 8.00 2.64 14.39
CA SER A 79 8.53 1.76 13.34
C SER A 79 7.56 0.64 12.97
N GLU A 80 6.94 -0.01 13.95
CA GLU A 80 5.97 -1.10 13.73
C GLU A 80 4.71 -0.60 12.99
N LEU A 81 4.25 0.62 13.25
CA LEU A 81 3.15 1.23 12.51
C LEU A 81 3.48 1.40 11.02
N HIS A 82 4.70 1.81 10.67
CA HIS A 82 5.15 1.89 9.27
C HIS A 82 5.13 0.53 8.59
N GLU A 83 5.63 -0.50 9.27
CA GLU A 83 5.63 -1.86 8.74
C GLU A 83 4.21 -2.41 8.59
N ASN A 84 3.31 -2.10 9.54
CA ASN A 84 1.91 -2.47 9.44
C ASN A 84 1.23 -1.83 8.22
N PHE A 85 1.44 -0.53 7.97
CA PHE A 85 0.91 0.14 6.77
C PHE A 85 1.46 -0.46 5.48
N ASN A 86 2.73 -0.87 5.47
CA ASN A 86 3.33 -1.58 4.34
C ASN A 86 2.65 -2.94 4.09
N LYS A 87 2.39 -3.73 5.14
CA LYS A 87 1.64 -5.00 5.04
C LYS A 87 0.22 -4.78 4.50
N GLN A 88 -0.50 -3.77 5.00
CA GLN A 88 -1.83 -3.44 4.47
C GLN A 88 -1.75 -3.09 2.98
N GLY A 89 -0.81 -2.21 2.61
CA GLY A 89 -0.59 -1.82 1.22
C GLY A 89 -0.29 -3.02 0.32
N GLN A 90 0.53 -3.96 0.79
CA GLN A 90 0.84 -5.20 0.08
C GLN A 90 -0.41 -6.06 -0.17
N HIS A 91 -1.27 -6.24 0.84
CA HIS A 91 -2.51 -7.00 0.66
C HIS A 91 -3.48 -6.35 -0.34
N HIS A 92 -3.56 -5.02 -0.38
CA HIS A 92 -4.35 -4.31 -1.39
C HIS A 92 -3.79 -4.48 -2.81
N LEU A 93 -2.46 -4.46 -2.97
CA LEU A 93 -1.82 -4.76 -4.26
C LEU A 93 -2.11 -6.19 -4.73
N GLU A 94 -2.09 -7.16 -3.82
CA GLU A 94 -2.43 -8.55 -4.14
C GLU A 94 -3.92 -8.71 -4.54
N ILE A 95 -4.83 -7.91 -3.97
CA ILE A 95 -6.23 -7.89 -4.43
C ILE A 95 -6.29 -7.40 -5.89
N ALA A 96 -5.57 -6.32 -6.21
CA ALA A 96 -5.50 -5.79 -7.57
C ALA A 96 -4.94 -6.85 -8.55
N GLU A 97 -3.82 -7.49 -8.19
CA GLU A 97 -3.21 -8.58 -8.98
C GLU A 97 -4.18 -9.76 -9.19
N ASN A 98 -4.94 -10.15 -8.15
CA ASN A 98 -5.94 -11.21 -8.28
C ASN A 98 -7.10 -10.80 -9.22
N ILE A 99 -7.55 -9.54 -9.18
CA ILE A 99 -8.56 -9.04 -10.12
C ILE A 99 -8.00 -9.08 -11.56
N GLU A 100 -6.77 -8.64 -11.77
CA GLU A 100 -6.14 -8.67 -13.10
C GLU A 100 -6.05 -10.09 -13.66
N THR A 101 -5.46 -11.00 -12.88
CA THR A 101 -5.08 -12.34 -13.34
C THR A 101 -6.25 -13.32 -13.37
N MET A 102 -7.15 -13.26 -12.39
CA MET A 102 -8.26 -14.23 -12.26
C MET A 102 -9.56 -13.75 -12.89
N VAL A 103 -9.73 -12.44 -13.13
CA VAL A 103 -10.99 -11.84 -13.57
C VAL A 103 -10.85 -11.20 -14.94
N LEU A 104 -10.02 -10.15 -15.06
CA LEU A 104 -9.91 -9.35 -16.28
C LEU A 104 -9.32 -10.15 -17.44
N ASN A 105 -8.11 -10.70 -17.28
CA ASN A 105 -7.42 -11.39 -18.37
C ASN A 105 -8.23 -12.55 -18.98
N PRO A 106 -8.85 -13.45 -18.18
CA PRO A 106 -9.66 -14.53 -18.73
C PRO A 106 -10.95 -14.02 -19.37
N PHE A 107 -11.63 -13.05 -18.76
CA PHE A 107 -12.93 -12.57 -19.24
C PHE A 107 -12.83 -11.69 -20.47
N GLU A 108 -11.80 -10.84 -20.59
CA GLU A 108 -11.51 -10.09 -21.81
C GLU A 108 -11.24 -11.03 -23.00
N LYS A 109 -10.44 -12.06 -22.78
CA LYS A 109 -10.17 -13.07 -23.81
C LYS A 109 -11.46 -13.75 -24.25
N TRP A 110 -12.25 -14.23 -23.28
CA TRP A 110 -13.52 -14.92 -23.56
C TRP A 110 -14.54 -14.01 -24.27
N SER A 111 -14.61 -12.73 -23.88
CA SER A 111 -15.53 -11.74 -24.46
C SER A 111 -15.21 -11.46 -25.93
N LYS A 112 -13.92 -11.33 -26.28
CA LYS A 112 -13.47 -11.21 -27.69
C LYS A 112 -13.84 -12.44 -28.52
N GLU A 113 -13.67 -13.65 -27.98
CA GLU A 113 -14.08 -14.88 -28.66
C GLU A 113 -15.61 -14.98 -28.83
N HIS A 114 -16.39 -14.45 -27.88
CA HIS A 114 -17.85 -14.38 -27.98
C HIS A 114 -18.29 -13.38 -29.05
N GLU A 115 -17.71 -12.18 -29.07
CA GLU A 115 -17.96 -11.15 -30.09
C GLU A 115 -17.71 -11.70 -31.51
N GLN A 116 -16.62 -12.43 -31.71
CA GLN A 116 -16.32 -13.07 -33.00
C GLN A 116 -17.40 -14.07 -33.43
N ARG A 117 -17.94 -14.88 -32.50
CA ARG A 117 -19.01 -15.85 -32.81
C ARG A 117 -20.32 -15.16 -33.22
N VAL A 118 -20.68 -14.06 -32.55
CA VAL A 118 -21.86 -13.25 -32.89
C VAL A 118 -21.66 -12.56 -34.24
N GLY A 119 -20.49 -11.95 -34.47
CA GLY A 119 -20.13 -11.29 -35.72
C GLY A 119 -20.15 -12.24 -36.93
N TYR A 120 -19.67 -13.48 -36.76
CA TYR A 120 -19.73 -14.52 -37.79
C TYR A 120 -21.18 -14.88 -38.17
N SER A 121 -22.05 -15.11 -37.19
CA SER A 121 -23.46 -15.46 -37.45
C SER A 121 -24.23 -14.30 -38.09
N THR A 122 -23.99 -13.08 -37.60
CA THR A 122 -24.58 -11.85 -38.15
C THR A 122 -24.19 -11.67 -39.62
N SER A 123 -22.91 -11.85 -39.95
CA SER A 123 -22.40 -11.67 -41.31
C SER A 123 -22.95 -12.73 -42.26
N THR A 124 -22.97 -13.99 -41.82
CA THR A 124 -23.44 -15.13 -42.61
C THR A 124 -24.93 -15.02 -42.97
N ILE A 125 -25.79 -14.70 -42.00
CA ILE A 125 -27.23 -14.51 -42.24
C ILE A 125 -27.46 -13.30 -43.16
N ASN A 126 -26.81 -12.17 -42.90
CA ASN A 126 -26.98 -10.97 -43.73
C ASN A 126 -26.51 -11.19 -45.19
N ALA A 127 -25.44 -11.95 -45.41
CA ALA A 127 -24.97 -12.28 -46.75
C ALA A 127 -25.99 -13.13 -47.52
N LYS A 128 -26.55 -14.17 -46.88
CA LYS A 128 -27.57 -15.03 -47.49
C LYS A 128 -28.90 -14.30 -47.69
N TYR A 129 -29.31 -13.43 -46.76
CA TYR A 129 -30.48 -12.56 -46.92
C TYR A 129 -30.34 -11.64 -48.14
N LYS A 130 -29.17 -11.02 -48.34
CA LYS A 130 -28.90 -10.18 -49.53
C LYS A 130 -29.04 -10.98 -50.83
N SER A 131 -28.56 -12.23 -50.84
CA SER A 131 -28.71 -13.14 -51.99
C SER A 131 -30.18 -13.43 -52.29
N LEU A 132 -30.94 -13.80 -51.25
CA LEU A 132 -32.39 -14.06 -51.34
C LEU A 132 -33.13 -12.84 -51.90
N LYS A 133 -32.83 -11.64 -51.37
CA LYS A 133 -33.53 -10.42 -51.81
C LYS A 133 -33.17 -10.01 -53.24
N SER A 134 -31.92 -10.19 -53.65
CA SER A 134 -31.49 -9.97 -55.04
C SER A 134 -32.24 -10.88 -56.01
N LYS A 135 -32.34 -12.18 -55.71
CA LYS A 135 -33.10 -13.14 -56.52
C LYS A 135 -34.59 -12.84 -56.54
N GLN A 136 -35.18 -12.44 -55.41
CA GLN A 136 -36.58 -12.03 -55.35
C GLN A 136 -36.84 -10.84 -56.27
N ALA A 137 -35.98 -9.82 -56.28
CA ALA A 137 -36.12 -8.67 -57.17
C ALA A 137 -36.02 -9.06 -58.67
N GLN A 138 -35.20 -10.06 -59.02
CA GLN A 138 -35.13 -10.60 -60.39
C GLN A 138 -36.43 -11.30 -60.79
N VAL A 139 -36.99 -12.13 -59.89
CA VAL A 139 -38.28 -12.79 -60.10
C VAL A 139 -39.41 -11.77 -60.24
N ASP A 140 -39.46 -10.75 -59.39
CA ASP A 140 -40.45 -9.67 -59.46
C ASP A 140 -40.37 -8.91 -60.80
N LYS A 141 -39.16 -8.69 -61.33
CA LYS A 141 -38.95 -8.06 -62.64
C LYS A 141 -39.44 -8.96 -63.78
N LEU A 142 -39.11 -10.25 -63.74
CA LEU A 142 -39.56 -11.22 -64.74
C LEU A 142 -41.07 -11.41 -64.73
N GLN A 143 -41.68 -11.48 -63.54
CA GLN A 143 -43.13 -11.54 -63.37
C GLN A 143 -43.82 -10.36 -64.05
N LYS A 144 -43.34 -9.14 -63.81
CA LYS A 144 -43.87 -7.93 -64.46
C LYS A 144 -43.72 -7.98 -65.98
N LYS A 145 -42.57 -8.43 -66.49
CA LYS A 145 -42.34 -8.61 -67.94
C LYS A 145 -43.32 -9.62 -68.54
N TYR A 146 -43.49 -10.78 -67.89
CA TYR A 146 -44.43 -11.81 -68.29
C TYR A 146 -45.87 -11.29 -68.32
N PHE A 147 -46.36 -10.69 -67.23
CA PHE A 147 -47.74 -10.16 -67.18
C PHE A 147 -47.98 -9.03 -68.18
N ASN A 148 -47.01 -8.14 -68.40
CA ASN A 148 -47.16 -7.12 -69.44
C ASN A 148 -47.25 -7.75 -70.84
N LYS A 149 -46.45 -8.78 -71.12
CA LYS A 149 -46.51 -9.48 -72.41
C LYS A 149 -47.82 -10.26 -72.59
N CYS A 150 -48.34 -10.89 -71.53
CA CYS A 150 -49.67 -11.51 -71.55
C CYS A 150 -50.77 -10.48 -71.83
N ARG A 151 -50.72 -9.31 -71.19
CA ARG A 151 -51.66 -8.21 -71.45
C ARG A 151 -51.64 -7.80 -72.92
N ILE A 152 -50.45 -7.62 -73.50
CA ILE A 152 -50.28 -7.29 -74.93
C ILE A 152 -50.82 -8.40 -75.83
N LEU A 153 -50.57 -9.67 -75.50
CA LEU A 153 -51.09 -10.81 -76.28
C LEU A 153 -52.62 -10.86 -76.25
N GLU A 154 -53.25 -10.65 -75.10
CA GLU A 154 -54.72 -10.64 -74.97
C GLU A 154 -55.34 -9.43 -75.69
N GLU A 155 -54.71 -8.26 -75.60
CA GLU A 155 -55.09 -7.08 -76.38
C GLU A 155 -54.99 -7.37 -77.89
N PHE A 156 -53.90 -8.00 -78.34
CA PHE A 156 -53.72 -8.41 -79.74
C PHE A 156 -54.80 -9.39 -80.21
N LYS A 157 -55.10 -10.43 -79.42
CA LYS A 157 -56.15 -11.41 -79.75
C LYS A 157 -57.53 -10.76 -79.91
N SER A 158 -57.83 -9.70 -79.15
CA SER A 158 -59.13 -9.02 -79.22
C SER A 158 -59.44 -8.37 -80.58
N HIS A 159 -58.42 -8.17 -81.43
CA HIS A 159 -58.57 -7.58 -82.76
C HIS A 159 -58.93 -8.59 -83.87
N TYR A 160 -58.94 -9.90 -83.58
CA TYR A 160 -59.11 -10.97 -84.59
C TYR A 160 -60.09 -12.05 -84.11
N SER A 161 -60.69 -12.81 -85.03
CA SER A 161 -61.51 -13.97 -84.66
C SER A 161 -60.65 -15.19 -84.31
N GLU A 162 -61.17 -16.13 -83.51
CA GLU A 162 -60.45 -17.37 -83.15
C GLU A 162 -60.09 -18.23 -84.37
N GLU A 163 -60.89 -18.14 -85.44
CA GLU A 163 -60.67 -18.87 -86.69
C GLU A 163 -59.48 -18.29 -87.46
N GLU A 164 -59.39 -16.96 -87.58
CA GLU A 164 -58.28 -16.26 -88.27
C GLU A 164 -56.93 -16.46 -87.57
N LEU A 165 -56.93 -16.53 -86.24
CA LEU A 165 -55.72 -16.75 -85.44
C LEU A 165 -55.21 -18.20 -85.54
N ASN A 166 -56.11 -19.16 -85.69
CA ASN A 166 -55.76 -20.58 -85.86
C ASN A 166 -55.23 -20.89 -87.26
N GLU A 167 -55.77 -20.23 -88.29
CA GLU A 167 -55.24 -20.32 -89.66
C GLU A 167 -53.79 -19.82 -89.73
N GLU A 168 -53.47 -18.68 -89.10
CA GLU A 168 -52.11 -18.12 -89.09
C GLU A 168 -51.09 -19.00 -88.32
N ILE A 169 -51.52 -19.65 -87.23
CA ILE A 169 -50.67 -20.65 -86.54
C ILE A 169 -50.37 -21.84 -87.46
N SER A 170 -51.40 -22.35 -88.14
CA SER A 170 -51.28 -23.47 -89.08
C SER A 170 -50.38 -23.13 -90.28
N ASP A 171 -50.52 -21.92 -90.83
CA ASP A 171 -49.71 -21.41 -91.94
C ASP A 171 -48.25 -21.22 -91.50
N SER A 172 -48.02 -20.60 -90.34
CA SER A 172 -46.68 -20.47 -89.75
C SER A 172 -46.02 -21.85 -89.51
N GLU A 173 -46.75 -22.84 -89.01
CA GLU A 173 -46.24 -24.22 -88.83
C GLU A 173 -45.94 -24.92 -90.16
N PHE A 174 -46.76 -24.65 -91.20
CA PHE A 174 -46.57 -25.16 -92.55
C PHE A 174 -45.33 -24.56 -93.25
N TYR A 175 -45.12 -23.25 -93.17
CA TYR A 175 -43.92 -22.58 -93.71
C TYR A 175 -42.64 -22.99 -92.96
N ARG A 176 -42.70 -23.24 -91.65
CA ARG A 176 -41.57 -23.75 -90.86
C ARG A 176 -41.19 -25.19 -91.23
N LYS A 177 -42.14 -25.99 -91.73
CA LYS A 177 -41.90 -27.32 -92.31
C LYS A 177 -41.34 -27.27 -93.74
N LEU A 178 -41.68 -26.25 -94.53
CA LEU A 178 -41.18 -26.06 -95.90
C LEU A 178 -39.74 -25.50 -95.93
N SER A 179 -39.42 -24.59 -95.01
CA SER A 179 -38.08 -24.02 -94.81
C SER A 179 -37.23 -24.96 -93.95
N GLY A 180 -36.80 -26.10 -94.53
CA GLY A 180 -35.82 -26.98 -93.92
C GLY A 180 -34.46 -26.30 -93.77
N SER A 181 -34.27 -25.56 -92.68
CA SER A 181 -32.95 -25.12 -92.23
C SER A 181 -32.55 -25.98 -91.03
N LYS A 182 -31.47 -26.75 -91.19
CA LYS A 182 -30.87 -27.59 -90.15
C LYS A 182 -30.64 -26.75 -88.90
N VAL A 183 -31.45 -26.99 -87.87
CA VAL A 183 -31.05 -26.70 -86.49
C VAL A 183 -30.36 -27.96 -85.99
N GLU A 184 -29.04 -27.98 -86.14
CA GLU A 184 -28.21 -28.87 -85.33
C GLU A 184 -28.42 -28.46 -83.87
N LYS A 185 -28.85 -29.44 -83.08
CA LYS A 185 -28.62 -29.43 -81.63
C LYS A 185 -27.11 -29.33 -81.40
N PRO A 186 -26.61 -28.47 -80.52
CA PRO A 186 -25.44 -28.81 -79.75
C PRO A 186 -25.91 -29.79 -78.69
N ALA A 187 -25.56 -31.06 -78.90
CA ALA A 187 -25.44 -32.03 -77.82
C ALA A 187 -24.30 -31.58 -76.90
N ASP A 188 -24.45 -31.92 -75.62
CA ASP A 188 -23.40 -31.84 -74.62
C ASP A 188 -22.06 -32.36 -75.15
N LYS A 189 -21.02 -31.54 -74.99
CA LYS A 189 -19.63 -31.98 -74.93
C LYS A 189 -18.89 -31.14 -73.89
N ASP A 190 -18.74 -31.74 -72.72
CA ASP A 190 -17.49 -31.63 -71.96
C ASP A 190 -16.31 -32.07 -72.85
N GLY A 191 -15.19 -31.36 -72.76
CA GLY A 191 -13.87 -31.84 -73.19
C GLY A 191 -13.17 -31.00 -74.25
N ASP A 192 -12.32 -30.10 -73.76
CA ASP A 192 -10.99 -29.69 -74.25
C ASP A 192 -10.76 -29.45 -75.75
N GLY A 193 -10.46 -28.19 -76.07
CA GLY A 193 -9.83 -27.75 -77.31
C GLY A 193 -9.68 -26.23 -77.35
N GLU A 194 -8.56 -25.71 -76.84
CA GLU A 194 -8.12 -24.32 -77.06
C GLU A 194 -7.93 -24.08 -78.57
N GLU A 195 -8.84 -23.33 -79.19
CA GLU A 195 -8.56 -22.57 -80.41
C GLU A 195 -8.52 -21.07 -80.04
N ASP A 196 -7.31 -20.52 -80.03
CA ASP A 196 -6.95 -19.16 -79.62
C ASP A 196 -7.52 -18.13 -80.62
N ALA A 197 -8.73 -17.61 -80.34
CA ALA A 197 -9.34 -16.53 -81.09
C ALA A 197 -8.65 -15.19 -80.75
N GLY A 198 -7.70 -14.75 -81.59
CA GLY A 198 -7.04 -13.45 -81.46
C GLY A 198 -7.91 -12.25 -81.84
N TYR A 199 -7.49 -11.04 -81.43
CA TYR A 199 -8.12 -9.76 -81.79
C TYR A 199 -7.49 -9.20 -83.07
N GLU A 200 -8.30 -8.99 -84.11
CA GLU A 200 -7.90 -8.43 -85.41
C GLU A 200 -8.10 -6.90 -85.43
N PHE A 201 -7.02 -6.15 -85.18
CA PHE A 201 -6.99 -4.71 -85.40
C PHE A 201 -6.58 -4.43 -86.84
N THR A 202 -7.02 -3.31 -87.39
CA THR A 202 -6.87 -2.92 -88.80
C THR A 202 -5.41 -2.97 -89.29
N TYR A 203 -4.44 -2.75 -88.40
CA TYR A 203 -3.01 -2.74 -88.70
C TYR A 203 -2.17 -3.69 -87.82
N ALA A 204 -2.80 -4.53 -86.98
CA ALA A 204 -2.10 -5.44 -86.08
C ALA A 204 -3.01 -6.59 -85.62
N ASN A 205 -2.48 -7.80 -85.46
CA ASN A 205 -3.22 -8.91 -84.87
C ASN A 205 -2.62 -9.24 -83.51
N PHE A 206 -3.46 -9.25 -82.47
CA PHE A 206 -3.02 -9.53 -81.11
C PHE A 206 -3.59 -10.86 -80.63
N THR A 207 -2.72 -11.75 -80.15
CA THR A 207 -3.15 -12.93 -79.39
C THR A 207 -3.79 -12.50 -78.06
N THR A 208 -4.67 -13.33 -77.49
CA THR A 208 -5.35 -13.06 -76.21
C THR A 208 -4.39 -12.59 -75.10
N LYS A 209 -3.23 -13.23 -74.95
CA LYS A 209 -2.19 -12.86 -73.97
C LYS A 209 -1.49 -11.53 -74.28
N GLN A 210 -1.34 -11.18 -75.56
CA GLN A 210 -0.76 -9.91 -75.98
C GLN A 210 -1.74 -8.76 -75.72
N MET A 211 -3.03 -8.99 -75.95
CA MET A 211 -4.09 -8.01 -75.67
C MET A 211 -4.22 -7.71 -74.16
N GLU A 212 -4.19 -8.73 -73.31
CA GLU A 212 -4.12 -8.55 -71.85
C GLU A 212 -2.95 -7.64 -71.45
N THR A 213 -1.75 -7.96 -71.95
CA THR A 213 -0.54 -7.18 -71.65
C THR A 213 -0.65 -5.74 -72.15
N LEU A 214 -1.23 -5.54 -73.33
CA LEU A 214 -1.41 -4.23 -73.96
C LEU A 214 -2.41 -3.36 -73.19
N LEU A 215 -3.61 -3.89 -72.89
CA LEU A 215 -4.64 -3.19 -72.12
C LEU A 215 -4.17 -2.86 -70.71
N LYS A 216 -3.43 -3.77 -70.08
CA LYS A 216 -2.79 -3.52 -68.77
C LYS A 216 -1.85 -2.32 -68.84
N LYS A 217 -1.02 -2.24 -69.89
CA LYS A 217 -0.12 -1.09 -70.11
C LYS A 217 -0.89 0.19 -70.43
N MET A 218 -1.98 0.12 -71.20
CA MET A 218 -2.83 1.28 -71.52
C MET A 218 -3.54 1.85 -70.29
N LEU A 219 -4.15 1.01 -69.47
CA LEU A 219 -4.89 1.42 -68.27
C LEU A 219 -3.98 2.03 -67.20
N ILE A 220 -2.71 1.63 -67.16
CA ILE A 220 -1.69 2.19 -66.26
C ILE A 220 -1.06 3.46 -66.86
N GLY A 221 -0.78 3.46 -68.17
CA GLY A 221 0.00 4.52 -68.83
C GLY A 221 -0.82 5.72 -69.33
N ILE A 222 -2.11 5.57 -69.57
CA ILE A 222 -2.98 6.64 -70.06
C ILE A 222 -3.64 7.35 -68.87
N PRO A 223 -3.54 8.69 -68.75
CA PRO A 223 -4.22 9.44 -67.69
C PRO A 223 -5.75 9.23 -67.73
N ARG A 224 -6.30 8.76 -66.61
CA ARG A 224 -7.73 8.57 -66.38
C ARG A 224 -8.21 9.58 -65.32
N LYS A 225 -9.29 10.31 -65.61
CA LYS A 225 -9.90 11.30 -64.69
C LYS A 225 -11.42 11.23 -64.76
N SER A 226 -12.10 11.74 -63.74
CA SER A 226 -13.56 11.93 -63.78
C SER A 226 -13.92 13.10 -64.70
N HIS A 227 -14.88 12.92 -65.61
CA HIS A 227 -15.36 13.96 -66.52
C HIS A 227 -16.87 14.17 -66.37
N LYS A 228 -17.30 15.41 -66.11
CA LYS A 228 -18.72 15.76 -65.91
C LYS A 228 -19.32 16.34 -67.20
N VAL A 229 -20.33 15.66 -67.74
CA VAL A 229 -21.10 16.13 -68.89
C VAL A 229 -22.40 16.80 -68.39
N PRO A 230 -22.71 18.04 -68.81
CA PRO A 230 -24.00 18.67 -68.50
C PRO A 230 -25.16 17.74 -68.89
N ILE A 231 -26.14 17.55 -68.01
CA ILE A 231 -27.32 16.66 -68.15
C ILE A 231 -27.02 15.15 -68.02
N PHE A 232 -25.88 14.64 -68.49
CA PHE A 232 -25.57 13.20 -68.49
C PHE A 232 -24.76 12.69 -67.29
N GLY A 233 -24.32 13.58 -66.39
CA GLY A 233 -23.68 13.21 -65.13
C GLY A 233 -22.15 13.08 -65.21
N THR A 234 -21.56 12.48 -64.19
CA THR A 234 -20.10 12.33 -64.06
C THR A 234 -19.67 10.93 -64.50
N TYR A 235 -18.82 10.86 -65.52
CA TYR A 235 -18.20 9.63 -65.99
C TYR A 235 -16.85 9.45 -65.30
N GLN A 236 -16.61 8.26 -64.74
CA GLN A 236 -15.34 7.87 -64.13
C GLN A 236 -14.44 7.18 -65.16
N ASP A 237 -13.13 7.12 -64.92
CA ASP A 237 -12.16 6.48 -65.80
C ASP A 237 -12.21 6.98 -67.26
N VAL A 238 -12.16 8.30 -67.43
CA VAL A 238 -12.22 8.95 -68.74
C VAL A 238 -10.85 9.46 -69.17
N SER A 239 -10.50 9.22 -70.43
CA SER A 239 -9.29 9.71 -71.09
C SER A 239 -9.64 10.54 -72.33
N THR A 240 -8.78 11.48 -72.72
CA THR A 240 -8.99 12.25 -73.96
C THR A 240 -8.52 11.45 -75.18
N GLY A 241 -9.13 11.68 -76.35
CA GLY A 241 -8.70 11.07 -77.61
C GLY A 241 -7.22 11.33 -77.88
N SER A 242 -6.74 12.57 -77.65
CA SER A 242 -5.32 12.91 -77.80
C SER A 242 -4.39 12.14 -76.88
N SER A 243 -4.80 11.83 -75.64
CA SER A 243 -3.99 11.05 -74.71
C SER A 243 -3.88 9.59 -75.13
N ILE A 244 -4.97 9.01 -75.65
CA ILE A 244 -4.98 7.64 -76.17
C ILE A 244 -4.09 7.57 -77.43
N THR A 245 -4.25 8.50 -78.36
CA THR A 245 -3.47 8.52 -79.61
C THR A 245 -1.97 8.72 -79.34
N GLN A 246 -1.61 9.66 -78.46
CA GLN A 246 -0.21 9.89 -78.10
C GLN A 246 0.43 8.64 -77.47
N TRP A 247 -0.30 7.98 -76.56
CA TRP A 247 0.21 6.77 -75.92
C TRP A 247 0.42 5.64 -76.93
N VAL A 248 -0.52 5.44 -77.86
CA VAL A 248 -0.44 4.43 -78.92
C VAL A 248 0.77 4.69 -79.83
N ILE A 249 1.01 5.94 -80.23
CA ILE A 249 2.16 6.35 -81.05
C ILE A 249 3.51 6.02 -80.38
N GLU A 250 3.57 6.15 -79.05
CA GLU A 250 4.79 5.97 -78.28
C GLU A 250 5.05 4.50 -77.88
N ASN A 251 3.99 3.69 -77.71
CA ASN A 251 4.07 2.37 -77.06
C ASN A 251 3.66 1.17 -77.93
N VAL A 252 3.04 1.38 -79.09
CA VAL A 252 2.63 0.31 -80.02
C VAL A 252 3.56 0.34 -81.24
N ALA A 253 4.41 -0.69 -81.37
CA ALA A 253 5.46 -0.74 -82.39
C ALA A 253 4.89 -0.79 -83.82
N GLU A 254 3.72 -1.41 -83.98
CA GLU A 254 3.01 -1.65 -85.24
C GLU A 254 2.45 -0.36 -85.87
N VAL A 255 2.31 0.70 -85.08
CA VAL A 255 1.77 2.00 -85.51
C VAL A 255 2.85 2.91 -86.12
N GLU A 256 4.15 2.58 -85.98
CA GLU A 256 5.29 3.26 -86.63
C GLU A 256 5.27 4.81 -86.51
N LYS A 257 4.75 5.34 -85.39
CA LYS A 257 4.54 6.78 -85.16
C LYS A 257 3.68 7.49 -86.22
N ASN A 258 2.83 6.75 -86.94
CA ASN A 258 1.90 7.31 -87.92
C ASN A 258 0.57 7.68 -87.25
N LEU A 259 0.14 8.93 -87.44
CA LEU A 259 -1.09 9.47 -86.86
C LEU A 259 -2.35 8.75 -87.36
N ASP A 260 -2.42 8.44 -88.65
CA ASP A 260 -3.60 7.83 -89.27
C ASP A 260 -3.80 6.38 -88.80
N LYS A 261 -2.69 5.67 -88.57
CA LYS A 261 -2.69 4.31 -87.98
C LYS A 261 -3.15 4.34 -86.51
N ALA A 262 -2.77 5.37 -85.76
CA ALA A 262 -3.16 5.53 -84.35
C ALA A 262 -4.64 5.89 -84.18
N GLU A 263 -5.22 6.66 -85.09
CA GLU A 263 -6.67 6.92 -85.11
C GLU A 263 -7.48 5.67 -85.44
N SER A 264 -7.02 4.89 -86.42
CA SER A 264 -7.63 3.59 -86.75
C SER A 264 -7.54 2.60 -85.60
N PHE A 265 -6.43 2.61 -84.85
CA PHE A 265 -6.29 1.83 -83.62
C PHE A 265 -7.32 2.25 -82.55
N GLY A 266 -7.54 3.55 -82.36
CA GLY A 266 -8.59 4.06 -81.49
C GLY A 266 -10.00 3.66 -81.94
N GLN A 267 -10.22 3.57 -83.26
CA GLN A 267 -11.47 3.06 -83.83
C GLN A 267 -11.69 1.58 -83.50
N ASP A 268 -10.63 0.78 -83.56
CA ASP A 268 -10.68 -0.65 -83.21
C ASP A 268 -10.94 -0.87 -81.71
N LEU A 269 -10.43 0.01 -80.83
CA LEU A 269 -10.77 -0.02 -79.39
C LEU A 269 -12.27 0.22 -79.14
N ILE A 270 -12.93 1.06 -79.96
CA ILE A 270 -14.39 1.25 -79.90
C ILE A 270 -15.10 0.01 -80.48
N LYS A 271 -14.59 -0.55 -81.58
CA LYS A 271 -15.14 -1.74 -82.24
C LYS A 271 -15.17 -2.96 -81.31
N TYR A 272 -14.13 -3.14 -80.50
CA TYR A 272 -14.03 -4.20 -79.49
C TYR A 272 -14.66 -3.83 -78.14
N ASP A 273 -15.41 -2.74 -78.07
CA ASP A 273 -16.11 -2.27 -76.87
C ASP A 273 -15.21 -1.95 -75.66
N PHE A 274 -13.88 -1.86 -75.82
CA PHE A 274 -12.97 -1.50 -74.73
C PHE A 274 -13.14 -0.06 -74.25
N ILE A 275 -13.51 0.86 -75.15
CA ILE A 275 -13.79 2.26 -74.84
C ILE A 275 -15.10 2.74 -75.48
N ARG A 276 -15.74 3.76 -74.90
CA ARG A 276 -16.94 4.42 -75.47
C ARG A 276 -16.82 5.93 -75.49
N THR A 277 -17.42 6.57 -76.48
CA THR A 277 -17.49 8.05 -76.59
C THR A 277 -18.36 8.65 -75.49
N VAL A 278 -17.91 9.75 -74.88
CA VAL A 278 -18.61 10.50 -73.83
C VAL A 278 -19.02 11.88 -74.36
N GLY A 279 -20.31 12.22 -74.28
CA GLY A 279 -20.84 13.57 -74.56
C GLY A 279 -21.05 13.94 -76.04
N SER A 280 -20.78 13.04 -76.99
CA SER A 280 -21.01 13.29 -78.43
C SER A 280 -21.57 12.05 -79.14
N ILE A 281 -22.48 12.24 -80.11
CA ILE A 281 -23.20 11.17 -80.86
C ILE A 281 -22.38 10.67 -82.08
N GLY A 282 -21.07 10.49 -81.91
CA GLY A 282 -20.17 9.98 -82.95
C GLY A 282 -19.76 8.52 -82.70
N LYS A 283 -19.87 7.67 -83.72
CA LYS A 283 -19.30 6.29 -83.71
C LYS A 283 -17.81 6.25 -84.06
N SER A 284 -17.23 7.38 -84.44
CA SER A 284 -15.82 7.47 -84.86
C SER A 284 -14.91 7.95 -83.72
N PHE A 285 -13.73 7.34 -83.62
CA PHE A 285 -12.65 7.82 -82.78
C PHE A 285 -12.04 9.08 -83.39
N ILE A 286 -11.80 10.10 -82.56
CA ILE A 286 -11.27 11.41 -82.97
C ILE A 286 -10.09 11.74 -82.06
N ASN A 287 -8.92 11.95 -82.66
CA ASN A 287 -7.73 12.41 -81.96
C ASN A 287 -7.86 13.90 -81.60
N SER A 288 -8.45 14.18 -80.44
CA SER A 288 -8.58 15.54 -79.94
C SER A 288 -8.67 15.55 -78.41
N SER A 289 -8.15 16.61 -77.80
CA SER A 289 -8.27 16.87 -76.37
C SER A 289 -9.68 17.27 -75.94
N GLN A 290 -10.55 17.59 -76.91
CA GLN A 290 -11.95 17.95 -76.67
C GLN A 290 -12.91 16.74 -76.72
N PHE A 291 -12.43 15.58 -77.18
CA PHE A 291 -13.22 14.35 -77.24
C PHE A 291 -12.79 13.39 -76.13
N PHE A 292 -13.78 12.88 -75.40
CA PHE A 292 -13.59 12.08 -74.20
C PHE A 292 -14.07 10.65 -74.42
N TYR A 293 -13.28 9.69 -73.94
CA TYR A 293 -13.56 8.26 -74.04
C TYR A 293 -13.50 7.62 -72.67
N GLN A 294 -14.55 6.89 -72.29
CA GLN A 294 -14.61 6.13 -71.05
C GLN A 294 -14.17 4.69 -71.29
N TRP A 295 -13.25 4.20 -70.46
CA TRP A 295 -12.85 2.79 -70.42
C TRP A 295 -14.01 1.94 -69.89
N LYS A 296 -14.38 0.88 -70.60
CA LYS A 296 -15.44 -0.05 -70.16
C LYS A 296 -14.89 -1.19 -69.30
N GLN A 297 -15.79 -1.88 -68.60
CA GLN A 297 -15.46 -2.99 -67.70
C GLN A 297 -14.73 -4.11 -68.43
N GLU A 298 -15.06 -4.36 -69.71
CA GLU A 298 -14.42 -5.35 -70.56
C GLU A 298 -12.91 -5.12 -70.70
N ALA A 299 -12.46 -3.86 -70.73
CA ALA A 299 -11.02 -3.55 -70.76
C ALA A 299 -10.33 -3.87 -69.42
N PHE A 300 -11.03 -3.69 -68.30
CA PHE A 300 -10.53 -4.00 -66.95
C PHE A 300 -10.49 -5.50 -66.68
N ASP A 301 -11.53 -6.22 -67.12
CA ASP A 301 -11.66 -7.67 -66.98
C ASP A 301 -10.57 -8.38 -67.79
N VAL A 302 -10.34 -7.96 -69.05
CA VAL A 302 -9.27 -8.52 -69.90
C VAL A 302 -7.88 -8.15 -69.39
N ALA A 303 -7.69 -6.97 -68.77
CA ALA A 303 -6.40 -6.58 -68.18
C ALA A 303 -6.15 -7.13 -66.78
N GLN A 304 -7.14 -7.78 -66.16
CA GLN A 304 -7.16 -8.19 -64.74
C GLN A 304 -6.75 -7.05 -63.78
N ILE A 305 -7.25 -5.83 -64.01
CA ILE A 305 -7.03 -4.67 -63.15
C ILE A 305 -8.34 -4.28 -62.46
N ILE A 306 -8.32 -4.13 -61.14
CA ILE A 306 -9.44 -3.56 -60.37
C ILE A 306 -9.42 -2.03 -60.52
N PRO A 307 -10.55 -1.37 -60.87
CA PRO A 307 -10.61 0.09 -60.97
C PRO A 307 -10.24 0.75 -59.63
N ASN A 308 -9.32 1.71 -59.64
CA ASN A 308 -8.97 2.47 -58.43
C ASN A 308 -10.11 3.43 -58.07
N SER A 309 -10.81 3.15 -56.97
CA SER A 309 -11.72 4.10 -56.32
C SER A 309 -10.95 4.90 -55.26
N ASP A 310 -10.44 6.08 -55.63
CA ASP A 310 -9.97 7.04 -54.63
C ASP A 310 -11.17 7.66 -53.90
N ASP A 311 -11.21 7.42 -52.60
CA ASP A 311 -12.24 7.82 -51.65
C ASP A 311 -11.91 9.19 -51.04
N SER A 312 -12.91 10.07 -50.89
CA SER A 312 -12.95 11.18 -49.90
C SER A 312 -14.20 12.06 -50.07
N GLY A 313 -15.19 11.92 -49.18
CA GLY A 313 -16.07 13.04 -48.79
C GLY A 313 -17.56 12.76 -48.60
N GLY A 314 -17.95 12.39 -47.37
CA GLY A 314 -19.09 13.00 -46.66
C GLY A 314 -20.54 12.68 -47.11
N SER A 315 -21.20 11.82 -46.33
CA SER A 315 -22.63 11.87 -45.95
C SER A 315 -23.69 12.07 -47.05
N THR A 316 -24.35 11.00 -47.43
CA THR A 316 -25.82 10.79 -47.27
C THR A 316 -26.19 9.43 -47.85
N ALA A 317 -26.48 8.49 -46.96
CA ALA A 317 -27.00 7.19 -47.29
C ALA A 317 -28.48 7.31 -47.71
N PHE A 318 -28.75 7.76 -48.93
CA PHE A 318 -30.09 7.75 -49.54
C PHE A 318 -30.00 7.85 -51.08
N SER A 319 -29.24 6.97 -51.74
CA SER A 319 -29.31 6.85 -53.22
C SER A 319 -28.78 5.54 -53.83
N LYS A 320 -28.39 4.55 -53.03
CA LYS A 320 -27.84 3.27 -53.53
C LYS A 320 -28.98 2.31 -53.95
N GLY A 321 -29.77 2.74 -54.93
CA GLY A 321 -30.96 2.03 -55.41
C GLY A 321 -31.35 2.38 -56.84
N PHE A 322 -30.41 2.86 -57.67
CA PHE A 322 -30.61 2.98 -59.10
C PHE A 322 -29.43 2.36 -59.83
N GLY A 323 -29.62 1.11 -60.25
CA GLY A 323 -28.85 0.58 -61.35
C GLY A 323 -29.02 1.48 -62.57
N THR A 324 -27.96 1.55 -63.37
CA THR A 324 -27.96 2.04 -64.75
C THR A 324 -29.33 1.88 -65.40
N PHE A 325 -30.03 3.00 -65.59
CA PHE A 325 -31.30 3.03 -66.31
C PHE A 325 -31.05 2.64 -67.76
N ASN A 326 -31.24 1.35 -68.08
CA ASN A 326 -31.38 0.91 -69.46
C ASN A 326 -32.69 1.45 -69.99
N LEU A 327 -32.61 2.45 -70.87
CA LEU A 327 -33.77 3.06 -71.55
C LEU A 327 -34.62 2.02 -72.28
N ASP A 328 -34.00 0.92 -72.72
CA ASP A 328 -34.68 -0.19 -73.41
C ASP A 328 -35.53 -1.06 -72.46
N ASP A 329 -35.11 -1.26 -71.21
CA ASP A 329 -35.90 -1.97 -70.20
C ASP A 329 -37.16 -1.16 -69.81
N VAL A 330 -37.11 0.17 -69.91
CA VAL A 330 -38.24 1.06 -69.66
C VAL A 330 -39.20 1.11 -70.87
N LYS A 331 -38.69 1.09 -72.10
CA LYS A 331 -39.53 0.98 -73.32
C LYS A 331 -40.32 -0.32 -73.34
N GLU A 332 -39.70 -1.42 -72.96
CA GLU A 332 -40.35 -2.74 -72.88
C GLU A 332 -41.34 -2.83 -71.70
N ALA A 333 -41.05 -2.17 -70.57
CA ALA A 333 -41.94 -2.11 -69.40
C ALA A 333 -43.14 -1.14 -69.55
N ILE A 334 -43.02 -0.09 -70.38
CA ILE A 334 -44.11 0.85 -70.70
C ILE A 334 -44.97 0.36 -71.88
N GLY A 335 -44.59 -0.75 -72.55
CA GLY A 335 -45.32 -1.24 -73.71
C GLY A 335 -45.13 -0.37 -74.96
N VAL A 336 -43.99 0.33 -75.06
CA VAL A 336 -43.59 1.10 -76.26
C VAL A 336 -42.69 0.24 -77.16
N SER A 337 -42.95 -1.07 -77.20
CA SER A 337 -42.67 -1.87 -78.38
C SER A 337 -43.91 -1.72 -79.25
N GLY A 338 -43.80 -1.01 -80.38
CA GLY A 338 -44.88 -0.85 -81.34
C GLY A 338 -45.26 -2.22 -81.89
N VAL A 339 -46.20 -2.89 -81.23
CA VAL A 339 -46.88 -4.06 -81.77
C VAL A 339 -47.84 -3.52 -82.81
N ASP A 340 -47.64 -3.96 -84.04
CA ASP A 340 -48.56 -3.62 -85.12
C ASP A 340 -49.77 -4.53 -85.00
N TYR A 341 -50.83 -4.03 -84.37
CA TYR A 341 -52.10 -4.75 -84.19
C TYR A 341 -52.83 -5.05 -85.50
N THR A 342 -52.28 -4.65 -86.65
CA THR A 342 -52.83 -4.96 -87.98
C THR A 342 -52.10 -6.10 -88.68
N ASP A 343 -50.89 -6.47 -88.24
CA ASP A 343 -50.05 -7.51 -88.83
C ASP A 343 -50.24 -8.88 -88.14
N LYS A 344 -51.04 -9.74 -88.77
CA LYS A 344 -51.39 -11.10 -88.28
C LYS A 344 -50.16 -11.99 -88.07
N THR A 345 -49.08 -11.79 -88.83
CA THR A 345 -47.88 -12.64 -88.81
C THR A 345 -47.08 -12.56 -87.49
N GLN A 346 -47.38 -11.57 -86.64
CA GLN A 346 -46.75 -11.38 -85.33
C GLN A 346 -47.32 -12.29 -84.24
N TYR A 347 -48.49 -12.89 -84.46
CA TYR A 347 -49.19 -13.69 -83.46
C TYR A 347 -48.39 -14.92 -82.97
N PRO A 348 -47.79 -15.76 -83.83
CA PRO A 348 -46.98 -16.89 -83.39
C PRO A 348 -45.73 -16.46 -82.61
N LYS A 349 -45.16 -15.29 -82.93
CA LYS A 349 -44.01 -14.73 -82.23
C LYS A 349 -44.38 -14.25 -80.83
N LEU A 350 -45.47 -13.48 -80.70
CA LEU A 350 -46.00 -13.03 -79.40
C LEU A 350 -46.36 -14.21 -78.49
N LEU A 351 -46.97 -15.26 -79.06
CA LEU A 351 -47.32 -16.49 -78.33
C LEU A 351 -46.06 -17.24 -77.85
N ASN A 352 -45.03 -17.35 -78.68
CA ASN A 352 -43.77 -17.97 -78.30
C ASN A 352 -43.01 -17.14 -77.24
N ASP A 353 -43.02 -15.81 -77.35
CA ASP A 353 -42.42 -14.93 -76.34
C ASP A 353 -43.10 -15.10 -74.98
N VAL A 354 -44.45 -15.18 -74.94
CA VAL A 354 -45.20 -15.43 -73.70
C VAL A 354 -44.86 -16.81 -73.12
N LYS A 355 -44.85 -17.88 -73.93
CA LYS A 355 -44.47 -19.23 -73.47
C LYS A 355 -43.02 -19.28 -72.95
N SER A 356 -42.11 -18.57 -73.61
CA SER A 356 -40.72 -18.48 -73.18
C SER A 356 -40.59 -17.75 -71.85
N LEU A 357 -41.27 -16.60 -71.69
CA LEU A 357 -41.27 -15.84 -70.45
C LEU A 357 -41.96 -16.59 -69.30
N ASP A 358 -43.02 -17.35 -69.57
CA ASP A 358 -43.69 -18.23 -68.59
C ASP A 358 -42.74 -19.30 -68.06
N THR A 359 -42.05 -20.00 -68.97
CA THR A 359 -41.07 -21.04 -68.63
C THR A 359 -39.92 -20.45 -67.81
N GLN A 360 -39.35 -19.32 -68.26
CA GLN A 360 -38.28 -18.63 -67.54
C GLN A 360 -38.73 -18.12 -66.16
N TYR A 361 -39.94 -17.57 -66.07
CA TYR A 361 -40.50 -17.11 -64.79
C TYR A 361 -40.70 -18.28 -63.83
N PHE A 362 -41.30 -19.38 -64.28
CA PHE A 362 -41.51 -20.58 -63.47
C PHE A 362 -40.19 -21.19 -62.96
N GLU A 363 -39.18 -21.31 -63.83
CA GLU A 363 -37.85 -21.79 -63.45
C GLU A 363 -37.20 -20.89 -62.40
N LYS A 364 -37.31 -19.57 -62.55
CA LYS A 364 -36.74 -18.61 -61.59
C LYS A 364 -37.51 -18.58 -60.26
N VAL A 365 -38.81 -18.83 -60.26
CA VAL A 365 -39.59 -19.03 -59.02
C VAL A 365 -39.14 -20.30 -58.29
N LYS A 366 -38.89 -21.39 -59.02
CA LYS A 366 -38.34 -22.63 -58.43
C LYS A 366 -36.97 -22.41 -57.82
N GLU A 367 -36.07 -21.69 -58.50
CA GLU A 367 -34.76 -21.29 -57.94
C GLU A 367 -34.91 -20.43 -56.67
N LEU A 368 -35.86 -19.50 -56.65
CA LEU A 368 -36.11 -18.64 -55.49
C LEU A 368 -36.63 -19.42 -54.29
N ASP A 369 -37.51 -20.40 -54.49
CA ASP A 369 -38.03 -21.23 -53.39
C ASP A 369 -36.94 -22.11 -52.77
N VAL A 370 -36.05 -22.70 -53.59
CA VAL A 370 -34.87 -23.42 -53.08
C VAL A 370 -34.00 -22.50 -52.22
N LEU A 371 -33.71 -21.29 -52.70
CA LEU A 371 -32.91 -20.32 -51.95
C LEU A 371 -33.62 -19.83 -50.67
N ARG A 372 -34.95 -19.75 -50.67
CA ARG A 372 -35.76 -19.45 -49.47
C ARG A 372 -35.61 -20.55 -48.43
N CYS A 373 -35.78 -21.82 -48.83
CA CYS A 373 -35.61 -22.96 -47.93
C CYS A 373 -34.19 -23.02 -47.35
N GLU A 374 -33.15 -22.85 -48.18
CA GLU A 374 -31.76 -22.78 -47.72
C GLU A 374 -31.53 -21.65 -46.70
N PHE A 375 -32.17 -20.50 -46.92
CA PHE A 375 -32.09 -19.37 -46.00
C PHE A 375 -32.77 -19.68 -44.66
N GLU A 376 -33.98 -20.28 -44.71
CA GLU A 376 -34.73 -20.67 -43.51
C GLU A 376 -33.96 -21.68 -42.67
N GLU A 377 -33.40 -22.72 -43.30
CA GLU A 377 -32.56 -23.74 -42.65
C GLU A 377 -31.32 -23.11 -41.99
N LEU A 378 -30.59 -22.28 -42.72
CA LEU A 378 -29.41 -21.57 -42.21
C LEU A 378 -29.74 -20.70 -40.99
N VAL A 379 -30.83 -19.94 -41.07
CA VAL A 379 -31.27 -19.07 -39.97
C VAL A 379 -31.64 -19.90 -38.75
N MET A 380 -32.37 -21.01 -38.91
CA MET A 380 -32.73 -21.91 -37.82
C MET A 380 -31.49 -22.43 -37.07
N ASP A 381 -30.46 -22.86 -37.80
CA ASP A 381 -29.20 -23.35 -37.23
C ASP A 381 -28.47 -22.25 -36.46
N HIS A 382 -28.32 -21.07 -37.07
CA HIS A 382 -27.63 -19.95 -36.45
C HIS A 382 -28.38 -19.39 -35.24
N LEU A 383 -29.71 -19.30 -35.27
CA LEU A 383 -30.51 -18.85 -34.11
C LEU A 383 -30.37 -19.81 -32.93
N THR A 384 -30.38 -21.11 -33.20
CA THR A 384 -30.18 -22.14 -32.17
C THR A 384 -28.78 -22.04 -31.56
N PHE A 385 -27.76 -21.83 -32.40
CA PHE A 385 -26.39 -21.61 -31.95
C PHE A 385 -26.23 -20.30 -31.16
N MET A 386 -26.85 -19.21 -31.60
CA MET A 386 -26.84 -17.92 -30.90
C MET A 386 -27.54 -17.97 -29.54
N GLN A 387 -28.63 -18.72 -29.41
CA GLN A 387 -29.28 -18.94 -28.13
C GLN A 387 -28.33 -19.62 -27.12
N LYS A 388 -27.56 -20.62 -27.58
CA LYS A 388 -26.55 -21.26 -26.74
C LYS A 388 -25.43 -20.29 -26.36
N CYS A 389 -24.95 -19.49 -27.33
CA CYS A 389 -23.92 -18.50 -27.08
C CYS A 389 -24.36 -17.45 -26.06
N GLU A 390 -25.61 -16.96 -26.14
CA GLU A 390 -26.15 -15.98 -25.21
C GLU A 390 -26.33 -16.55 -23.80
N LEU A 391 -26.81 -17.80 -23.69
CA LEU A 391 -26.88 -18.49 -22.41
C LEU A 391 -25.49 -18.67 -21.78
N ASP A 392 -24.49 -19.01 -22.59
CA ASP A 392 -23.11 -19.14 -22.12
C ASP A 392 -22.52 -17.78 -21.68
N ARG A 393 -22.90 -16.68 -22.34
CA ARG A 393 -22.56 -15.30 -21.91
C ARG A 393 -23.11 -14.97 -20.54
N MET A 394 -24.40 -15.20 -20.31
CA MET A 394 -25.01 -14.98 -19.00
C MET A 394 -24.34 -15.80 -17.90
N LYS A 395 -23.94 -17.04 -18.20
CA LYS A 395 -23.16 -17.88 -17.26
C LYS A 395 -21.75 -17.35 -17.03
N ALA A 396 -21.09 -16.85 -18.08
CA ALA A 396 -19.76 -16.23 -17.98
C ALA A 396 -19.80 -14.99 -17.09
N ILE A 397 -20.77 -14.08 -17.27
CA ILE A 397 -20.98 -12.91 -16.40
C ILE A 397 -21.19 -13.34 -14.94
N LYS A 398 -22.04 -14.34 -14.70
CA LYS A 398 -22.25 -14.88 -13.35
C LYS A 398 -20.96 -15.41 -12.74
N LYS A 399 -20.14 -16.12 -13.53
CA LYS A 399 -18.88 -16.71 -13.09
C LYS A 399 -17.83 -15.64 -12.79
N VAL A 400 -17.62 -14.69 -13.70
CA VAL A 400 -16.62 -13.61 -13.52
C VAL A 400 -16.99 -12.71 -12.34
N THR A 401 -18.28 -12.45 -12.11
CA THR A 401 -18.75 -11.72 -10.92
C THR A 401 -18.41 -12.48 -9.63
N PHE A 402 -18.57 -13.81 -9.63
CA PHE A 402 -18.18 -14.64 -8.49
C PHE A 402 -16.66 -14.60 -8.26
N ASP A 403 -15.86 -14.74 -9.32
CA ASP A 403 -14.39 -14.71 -9.22
C ASP A 403 -13.90 -13.34 -8.73
N PHE A 404 -14.52 -12.24 -9.20
CA PHE A 404 -14.27 -10.89 -8.70
C PHE A 404 -14.56 -10.74 -7.20
N ILE A 405 -15.70 -11.24 -6.72
CA ILE A 405 -16.03 -11.21 -5.29
C ILE A 405 -15.02 -12.05 -4.48
N ALA A 406 -14.58 -13.18 -5.02
CA ALA A 406 -13.59 -14.05 -4.37
C ALA A 406 -12.23 -13.37 -4.20
N SER A 407 -11.81 -12.50 -5.13
CA SER A 407 -10.57 -11.71 -5.01
C SER A 407 -10.51 -10.88 -3.73
N PHE A 408 -11.66 -10.39 -3.25
CA PHE A 408 -11.74 -9.68 -1.96
C PHE A 408 -11.84 -10.67 -0.79
N ALA A 409 -12.77 -11.63 -0.86
CA ALA A 409 -13.08 -12.53 0.26
C ALA A 409 -11.84 -13.30 0.76
N ASN A 410 -10.92 -13.64 -0.15
CA ASN A 410 -9.68 -14.35 0.16
C ASN A 410 -8.66 -13.51 0.96
N ARG A 411 -8.84 -12.18 1.03
CA ARG A 411 -7.92 -11.23 1.68
C ARG A 411 -8.50 -10.50 2.89
N VAL A 412 -9.82 -10.51 3.05
CA VAL A 412 -10.51 -9.85 4.19
C VAL A 412 -9.95 -10.32 5.53
N LYS A 413 -9.67 -11.62 5.69
CA LYS A 413 -9.13 -12.15 6.96
C LYS A 413 -7.73 -11.62 7.27
N GLN A 414 -6.85 -11.54 6.28
CA GLN A 414 -5.49 -11.02 6.45
C GLN A 414 -5.52 -9.53 6.77
N LEU A 415 -6.32 -8.74 6.05
CA LEU A 415 -6.52 -7.32 6.34
C LEU A 415 -7.08 -7.10 7.76
N GLN A 416 -8.01 -7.95 8.18
CA GLN A 416 -8.54 -7.91 9.55
C GLN A 416 -7.43 -8.18 10.58
N ILE A 417 -6.63 -9.23 10.40
CA ILE A 417 -5.51 -9.57 11.30
C ILE A 417 -4.53 -8.39 11.41
N VAL A 418 -4.11 -7.82 10.29
CA VAL A 418 -3.17 -6.68 10.27
C VAL A 418 -3.79 -5.43 10.91
N THR A 419 -5.11 -5.25 10.81
CA THR A 419 -5.80 -4.16 11.51
C THR A 419 -5.84 -4.40 13.02
N ASP A 420 -6.09 -5.64 13.45
CA ASP A 420 -6.13 -6.02 14.87
C ASP A 420 -4.74 -5.88 15.53
N GLU A 421 -3.64 -6.08 14.77
CA GLU A 421 -2.26 -5.80 15.22
C GLU A 421 -2.09 -4.35 15.72
N LEU A 422 -2.78 -3.37 15.13
CA LEU A 422 -2.67 -1.96 15.53
C LEU A 422 -3.14 -1.72 16.97
N VAL A 423 -4.15 -2.49 17.43
CA VAL A 423 -4.65 -2.39 18.79
C VAL A 423 -3.60 -2.91 19.78
N LEU A 424 -2.94 -4.03 19.46
CA LEU A 424 -1.87 -4.58 20.28
C LEU A 424 -0.67 -3.64 20.36
N LEU A 425 -0.32 -2.94 19.28
CA LEU A 425 0.80 -2.00 19.28
C LEU A 425 0.62 -0.88 20.32
N GLU A 426 -0.60 -0.37 20.50
CA GLU A 426 -0.88 0.64 21.52
C GLU A 426 -0.62 0.10 22.94
N GLU A 427 -1.02 -1.14 23.21
CA GLU A 427 -0.82 -1.79 24.51
C GLU A 427 0.68 -1.98 24.85
N THR A 428 1.57 -1.99 23.85
CA THR A 428 3.02 -2.09 24.07
C THR A 428 3.68 -0.79 24.53
N ILE A 429 3.00 0.35 24.42
CA ILE A 429 3.54 1.65 24.84
C ILE A 429 3.60 1.70 26.36
N ASN A 430 4.79 1.97 26.92
CA ASN A 430 4.97 2.17 28.34
C ASN A 430 5.61 3.54 28.62
N PRO A 431 4.78 4.57 28.89
CA PRO A 431 5.28 5.92 29.14
C PRO A 431 6.20 6.02 30.37
N THR A 432 5.97 5.17 31.39
CA THR A 432 6.76 5.20 32.62
C THR A 432 8.17 4.66 32.40
N SER A 433 8.31 3.56 31.65
CA SER A 433 9.64 3.04 31.29
C SER A 433 10.37 3.99 30.34
N ASP A 434 9.68 4.60 29.39
CA ASP A 434 10.29 5.55 28.45
C ASP A 434 10.76 6.82 29.15
N LEU A 435 9.98 7.36 30.09
CA LEU A 435 10.39 8.48 30.93
C LEU A 435 11.58 8.10 31.81
N LYS A 436 11.58 6.91 32.39
CA LYS A 436 12.70 6.40 33.18
C LYS A 436 13.96 6.28 32.34
N PHE A 437 13.88 5.68 31.15
CA PHE A 437 14.99 5.60 30.20
C PHE A 437 15.53 6.99 29.85
N LEU A 438 14.64 7.95 29.60
CA LEU A 438 15.03 9.34 29.33
C LEU A 438 15.80 9.95 30.49
N ILE A 439 15.31 9.80 31.73
CA ILE A 439 15.99 10.34 32.91
C ILE A 439 17.33 9.62 33.12
N GLU A 440 17.38 8.30 33.08
CA GLU A 440 18.60 7.53 33.37
C GLU A 440 19.73 7.80 32.37
N ASN A 441 19.40 7.98 31.08
CA ASN A 441 20.41 8.19 30.04
C ASN A 441 20.82 9.65 29.87
N TYR A 442 19.93 10.61 30.21
CA TYR A 442 20.15 12.03 29.95
C TYR A 442 20.18 12.92 31.21
N ALA A 443 20.07 12.36 32.42
CA ALA A 443 20.18 13.14 33.66
C ALA A 443 21.58 13.74 33.83
N THR A 444 21.63 15.02 34.22
CA THR A 444 22.87 15.79 34.37
C THR A 444 23.27 16.03 35.82
N GLY A 445 22.32 16.00 36.76
CA GLY A 445 22.58 16.28 38.16
C GLY A 445 21.35 16.15 39.05
N TYR A 446 21.58 15.88 40.33
CA TYR A 446 20.58 16.15 41.37
C TYR A 446 20.58 17.63 41.72
N PHE A 447 19.42 18.14 42.17
CA PHE A 447 19.34 19.48 42.72
C PHE A 447 20.28 19.62 43.93
N LYS A 448 21.25 20.55 43.83
CA LYS A 448 22.23 20.84 44.89
C LYS A 448 22.45 22.37 44.97
N PRO A 449 21.71 23.09 45.83
CA PRO A 449 21.92 24.51 46.07
C PRO A 449 23.31 24.76 46.66
N HIS A 450 23.95 25.84 46.21
CA HIS A 450 25.20 26.34 46.74
C HIS A 450 24.98 27.74 47.29
N VAL A 451 25.08 27.90 48.60
CA VAL A 451 24.88 29.19 49.25
C VAL A 451 26.19 29.97 49.22
N THR A 452 26.14 31.20 48.73
CA THR A 452 27.26 32.13 48.83
C THR A 452 27.28 32.73 50.22
N LEU A 453 28.39 32.53 50.93
CA LEU A 453 28.58 33.11 52.25
C LEU A 453 29.18 34.52 52.13
N TYR A 454 28.73 35.41 53.01
CA TYR A 454 29.35 36.70 53.27
C TYR A 454 30.65 36.45 54.01
N ASP A 455 31.76 36.66 53.31
CA ASP A 455 33.10 36.55 53.84
C ASP A 455 33.68 37.95 54.05
N ASN A 456 33.72 38.40 55.30
CA ASN A 456 34.28 39.70 55.65
C ASN A 456 35.73 39.54 56.10
N TYR A 457 36.63 40.21 55.37
CA TYR A 457 38.07 40.17 55.60
C TYR A 457 38.49 40.61 57.02
N TYR A 458 37.74 41.53 57.64
CA TYR A 458 38.07 42.12 58.93
C TYR A 458 37.30 41.51 60.12
N ASP A 459 36.16 40.85 59.86
CA ASP A 459 35.33 40.23 60.90
C ASP A 459 34.81 38.87 60.43
N SER A 460 35.20 37.79 61.12
CA SER A 460 34.75 36.43 60.83
C SER A 460 33.34 36.12 61.36
N ASN A 461 32.59 37.11 61.84
CA ASN A 461 31.21 36.92 62.29
C ASN A 461 30.28 36.64 61.10
N LEU A 462 30.06 35.35 60.81
CA LEU A 462 29.03 34.92 59.86
C LEU A 462 27.65 35.23 60.43
N ARG A 463 26.93 36.15 59.77
CA ARG A 463 25.53 36.48 60.09
C ARG A 463 24.54 35.47 59.50
N GLN A 464 24.97 34.66 58.54
CA GLN A 464 24.13 33.67 57.88
C GLN A 464 24.05 32.37 58.70
N THR A 465 22.92 31.68 58.59
CA THR A 465 22.65 30.37 59.20
C THR A 465 22.74 29.27 58.16
N PHE A 466 22.22 29.52 56.96
CA PHE A 466 22.24 28.55 55.87
C PHE A 466 23.56 28.64 55.08
N GLY A 467 24.07 27.50 54.61
CA GLY A 467 25.35 27.43 53.88
C GLY A 467 26.60 27.39 54.76
N VAL A 468 26.48 27.68 56.05
CA VAL A 468 27.62 27.71 56.98
C VAL A 468 28.03 26.29 57.37
N ASP A 469 29.34 26.02 57.45
CA ASP A 469 29.85 24.72 57.91
C ASP A 469 29.29 24.36 59.30
N LEU A 470 28.91 23.09 59.45
CA LEU A 470 28.25 22.61 60.66
C LEU A 470 29.12 22.85 61.92
N ASN A 471 30.44 22.66 61.84
CA ASN A 471 31.34 22.89 62.97
C ASN A 471 31.40 24.37 63.33
N VAL A 472 31.42 25.26 62.32
CA VAL A 472 31.44 26.71 62.52
C VAL A 472 30.15 27.16 63.17
N LYS A 473 29.00 26.72 62.65
CA LYS A 473 27.69 27.08 63.19
C LYS A 473 27.50 26.58 64.63
N SER A 474 27.88 25.34 64.94
CA SER A 474 27.85 24.81 66.31
C SER A 474 28.70 25.63 67.30
N ARG A 475 29.86 26.15 66.86
CA ARG A 475 30.70 27.01 67.69
C ARG A 475 30.06 28.37 67.94
N LEU A 476 29.49 29.00 66.90
CA LEU A 476 28.79 30.29 67.01
C LEU A 476 27.58 30.18 67.93
N ASP A 477 26.81 29.10 67.79
CA ASP A 477 25.62 28.83 68.60
C ASP A 477 25.94 28.36 70.04
N LYS A 478 27.21 28.09 70.36
CA LYS A 478 27.69 27.48 71.61
C LYS A 478 26.96 26.17 71.96
N LYS A 479 26.50 25.43 70.96
CA LYS A 479 25.78 24.17 71.09
C LYS A 479 26.33 23.12 70.13
N VAL A 480 26.36 21.86 70.57
CA VAL A 480 26.87 20.73 69.76
C VAL A 480 25.95 20.45 68.55
N VAL A 481 24.66 20.74 68.68
CA VAL A 481 23.67 20.71 67.59
C VAL A 481 23.25 22.16 67.30
N PRO A 482 23.26 22.62 66.03
CA PRO A 482 22.84 23.97 65.67
C PRO A 482 21.43 24.30 66.19
N ILE A 483 21.24 25.56 66.61
CA ILE A 483 19.97 26.03 67.19
C ILE A 483 18.81 25.86 66.20
N ILE A 484 19.05 26.11 64.91
CA ILE A 484 18.04 25.97 63.87
C ILE A 484 17.51 24.53 63.77
N VAL A 485 18.40 23.54 63.79
CA VAL A 485 18.00 22.12 63.75
C VAL A 485 17.26 21.74 65.02
N GLN A 486 17.77 22.15 66.19
CA GLN A 486 17.12 21.87 67.48
C GLN A 486 15.71 22.47 67.55
N SER A 487 15.55 23.73 67.11
CA SER A 487 14.29 24.45 67.17
C SER A 487 13.25 23.85 66.22
N ILE A 488 13.64 23.47 65.00
CA ILE A 488 12.75 22.80 64.04
C ILE A 488 12.31 21.43 64.58
N LEU A 489 13.24 20.58 65.02
CA LEU A 489 12.89 19.25 65.53
C LEU A 489 11.98 19.33 66.76
N SER A 490 12.30 20.23 67.70
CA SER A 490 11.46 20.44 68.89
C SER A 490 10.07 20.98 68.55
N HIS A 491 9.96 21.92 67.60
CA HIS A 491 8.66 22.41 67.15
C HIS A 491 7.80 21.30 66.51
N LEU A 492 8.40 20.48 65.64
CA LEU A 492 7.72 19.36 65.01
C LEU A 492 7.27 18.29 66.02
N ASP A 493 8.09 18.01 67.04
CA ASP A 493 7.73 17.10 68.14
C ASP A 493 6.46 17.54 68.88
N HIS A 494 6.27 18.85 69.09
CA HIS A 494 5.05 19.40 69.69
C HIS A 494 3.86 19.42 68.71
N THR A 495 4.14 19.43 67.41
CA THR A 495 3.10 19.49 66.36
C THR A 495 2.50 18.11 66.07
N TYR A 496 3.27 17.02 66.19
CA TYR A 496 2.79 15.67 65.85
C TYR A 496 1.53 15.20 66.61
N PRO A 497 1.37 15.50 67.92
CA PRO A 497 0.15 15.15 68.66
C PRO A 497 -1.11 15.85 68.14
N ASP A 498 -0.97 17.08 67.65
CA ASP A 498 -2.10 17.95 67.24
C ASP A 498 -2.65 17.60 65.85
N LEU A 499 -1.94 16.78 65.07
CA LEU A 499 -2.37 16.32 63.75
C LEU A 499 -3.47 15.27 63.83
N LYS A 500 -4.43 15.33 62.91
CA LYS A 500 -5.65 14.52 62.99
C LYS A 500 -5.35 13.06 62.65
N ASP A 501 -4.63 12.82 61.55
CA ASP A 501 -4.42 11.49 60.99
C ASP A 501 -2.93 11.13 60.82
N ASP A 502 -2.62 9.83 60.89
CA ASP A 502 -1.27 9.32 60.61
C ASP A 502 -0.86 9.55 59.14
N LYS A 503 -1.84 9.68 58.24
CA LYS A 503 -1.60 10.09 56.84
C LYS A 503 -1.03 11.51 56.76
N GLU A 504 -1.54 12.45 57.55
CA GLU A 504 -1.01 13.81 57.61
C GLU A 504 0.43 13.80 58.17
N ARG A 505 0.68 13.02 59.23
CA ARG A 505 2.03 12.85 59.81
C ARG A 505 3.05 12.31 58.80
N ILE A 506 2.65 11.34 57.97
CA ILE A 506 3.49 10.80 56.89
C ILE A 506 3.73 11.86 55.82
N SER A 507 2.67 12.56 55.39
CA SER A 507 2.74 13.57 54.34
C SER A 507 3.70 14.72 54.66
N LEU A 508 3.88 15.07 55.94
CA LEU A 508 4.84 16.11 56.36
C LEU A 508 6.25 15.90 55.82
N TRP A 509 6.69 14.64 55.70
CA TRP A 509 8.06 14.30 55.28
C TRP A 509 8.15 13.77 53.85
N THR A 510 7.04 13.36 53.24
CA THR A 510 7.03 12.74 51.91
C THR A 510 6.45 13.64 50.82
N GLN A 511 5.63 14.63 51.18
CA GLN A 511 4.99 15.50 50.20
C GLN A 511 5.99 16.53 49.62
N PRO A 512 6.06 16.67 48.29
CA PRO A 512 6.81 17.75 47.67
C PRO A 512 6.13 19.10 47.93
N VAL A 513 6.92 20.12 48.25
CA VAL A 513 6.44 21.50 48.49
C VAL A 513 7.04 22.43 47.45
N HIS A 514 6.28 23.44 47.04
CA HIS A 514 6.79 24.50 46.18
C HIS A 514 8.00 25.19 46.82
N LEU A 515 9.11 25.20 46.08
CA LEU A 515 10.39 25.73 46.57
C LEU A 515 10.30 27.21 46.97
N SER A 516 9.39 27.99 46.39
CA SER A 516 9.12 29.38 46.77
C SER A 516 8.81 29.54 48.25
N ASN A 517 7.89 28.72 48.78
CA ASN A 517 7.43 28.80 50.17
C ASN A 517 8.56 28.38 51.13
N VAL A 518 9.37 27.40 50.71
CA VAL A 518 10.55 26.97 51.45
C VAL A 518 11.60 28.08 51.50
N HIS A 519 11.84 28.78 50.39
CA HIS A 519 12.77 29.91 50.32
C HIS A 519 12.29 31.13 51.12
N GLU A 520 10.99 31.41 51.16
CA GLU A 520 10.42 32.49 51.96
C GLU A 520 10.69 32.27 53.45
N LEU A 521 10.34 31.08 53.96
CA LEU A 521 10.61 30.71 55.35
C LEU A 521 12.12 30.66 55.65
N ARG A 522 12.92 30.09 54.74
CA ARG A 522 14.39 30.10 54.83
C ARG A 522 14.92 31.52 54.98
N SER A 523 14.42 32.49 54.20
CA SER A 523 14.86 33.88 54.23
C SER A 523 14.59 34.52 55.59
N GLN A 524 13.42 34.26 56.18
CA GLN A 524 13.06 34.76 57.52
C GLN A 524 13.98 34.18 58.61
N LEU A 525 14.45 32.94 58.43
CA LEU A 525 15.29 32.23 59.41
C LEU A 525 16.80 32.47 59.26
N ASN A 526 17.26 32.98 58.11
CA ASN A 526 18.69 32.93 57.75
C ASN A 526 19.62 33.74 58.67
N GLU A 527 19.15 34.83 59.28
CA GLU A 527 20.00 35.69 60.13
C GLU A 527 19.71 35.54 61.64
N LEU A 528 18.85 34.59 62.02
CA LEU A 528 18.39 34.44 63.39
C LEU A 528 19.30 33.52 64.21
N SER A 529 19.64 33.95 65.42
CA SER A 529 20.37 33.15 66.41
C SER A 529 19.60 32.96 67.72
N ASP A 530 18.50 33.70 67.92
CA ASP A 530 17.66 33.63 69.11
C ASP A 530 16.61 32.52 68.96
N PRO A 531 16.62 31.48 69.84
CA PRO A 531 15.65 30.39 69.80
C PRO A 531 14.19 30.85 69.87
N HIS A 532 13.88 31.90 70.64
CA HIS A 532 12.50 32.35 70.84
C HIS A 532 11.88 32.91 69.55
N LYS A 533 12.63 33.75 68.83
CA LYS A 533 12.21 34.32 67.54
C LYS A 533 12.07 33.25 66.46
N ILE A 534 12.97 32.25 66.47
CA ILE A 534 12.87 31.11 65.56
C ILE A 534 11.56 30.36 65.83
N SER A 535 11.24 30.06 67.10
CA SER A 535 10.01 29.36 67.46
C SER A 535 8.73 30.14 67.08
N GLU A 536 8.72 31.47 67.21
CA GLU A 536 7.60 32.32 66.80
C GLU A 536 7.31 32.22 65.29
N ILE A 537 8.36 32.32 64.46
CA ILE A 537 8.25 32.19 63.00
C ILE A 537 7.81 30.77 62.60
N LEU A 538 8.32 29.74 63.28
CA LEU A 538 7.92 28.36 63.04
C LEU A 538 6.43 28.13 63.36
N GLN A 539 5.89 28.73 64.44
CA GLN A 539 4.46 28.61 64.79
C GLN A 539 3.52 29.23 63.73
N GLN A 540 3.96 30.27 63.04
CA GLN A 540 3.17 30.93 61.98
C GLN A 540 3.27 30.21 60.62
N SER A 541 4.16 29.22 60.51
CA SER A 541 4.49 28.56 59.25
C SER A 541 3.83 27.19 59.14
N ASN A 542 3.56 26.76 57.90
CA ASN A 542 3.00 25.43 57.66
C ASN A 542 4.05 24.33 58.00
N PRO A 543 3.70 23.30 58.81
CA PRO A 543 4.61 22.22 59.18
C PRO A 543 5.29 21.50 58.01
N VAL A 544 4.62 21.34 56.86
CA VAL A 544 5.21 20.71 55.65
C VAL A 544 6.31 21.60 55.04
N VAL A 545 6.17 22.93 55.14
CA VAL A 545 7.20 23.86 54.69
C VAL A 545 8.41 23.79 55.63
N ILE A 546 8.16 23.68 56.94
CA ILE A 546 9.20 23.58 57.97
C ILE A 546 10.07 22.33 57.78
N THR A 547 9.48 21.16 57.54
CA THR A 547 10.23 19.92 57.27
C THR A 547 11.12 20.06 56.04
N ASN A 548 10.61 20.69 54.97
CA ASN A 548 11.37 20.93 53.75
C ASN A 548 12.47 22.00 53.92
N VAL A 549 12.29 22.99 54.79
CA VAL A 549 13.37 23.93 55.17
C VAL A 549 14.51 23.20 55.89
N LEU A 550 14.20 22.22 56.75
CA LEU A 550 15.24 21.39 57.36
C LEU A 550 15.96 20.51 56.33
N LYS A 551 15.24 19.90 55.39
CA LYS A 551 15.87 19.16 54.28
C LYS A 551 16.78 20.08 53.46
N LEU A 552 16.32 21.28 53.14
CA LEU A 552 17.08 22.30 52.41
C LEU A 552 18.32 22.75 53.19
N TYR A 553 18.21 22.96 54.50
CA TYR A 553 19.34 23.28 55.38
C TYR A 553 20.44 22.21 55.26
N LEU A 554 20.08 20.92 55.36
CA LEU A 554 21.03 19.81 55.22
C LEU A 554 21.66 19.74 53.83
N LEU A 555 20.90 20.08 52.79
CA LEU A 555 21.37 20.08 51.42
C LEU A 555 22.30 21.27 51.11
N GLU A 556 22.06 22.43 51.73
CA GLU A 556 22.86 23.64 51.60
C GLU A 556 24.16 23.63 52.40
N LEU A 557 24.34 22.66 53.32
CA LEU A 557 25.62 22.49 54.01
C LEU A 557 26.77 22.27 53.00
N PRO A 558 27.96 22.87 53.25
CA PRO A 558 29.11 22.76 52.36
C PRO A 558 29.58 21.31 52.19
N ASP A 559 29.42 20.48 53.23
CA ASP A 559 29.58 19.03 53.20
C ASP A 559 28.35 18.34 53.81
N SER A 560 28.04 17.09 53.45
CA SER A 560 26.92 16.35 54.05
C SER A 560 27.14 16.08 55.54
N LEU A 561 26.05 15.72 56.26
CA LEU A 561 26.11 15.36 57.67
C LEU A 561 27.16 14.27 57.96
N ILE A 562 27.21 13.25 57.11
CA ILE A 562 28.38 12.37 56.99
C ILE A 562 29.29 12.99 55.92
N PRO A 563 30.50 13.47 56.29
CA PRO A 563 31.38 14.11 55.33
C PRO A 563 31.70 13.21 54.14
N HIS A 564 31.79 13.79 52.94
CA HIS A 564 32.04 13.04 51.70
C HIS A 564 33.33 12.20 51.74
N SER A 565 34.30 12.53 52.61
CA SER A 565 35.52 11.75 52.83
C SER A 565 35.27 10.30 53.26
N PHE A 566 34.12 10.04 53.87
CA PHE A 566 33.69 8.70 54.29
C PHE A 566 32.82 7.98 53.25
N TYR A 567 32.44 8.64 52.14
CA TYR A 567 31.53 8.09 51.13
C TYR A 567 32.06 6.79 50.53
N ASP A 568 33.28 6.80 49.99
CA ASP A 568 33.89 5.63 49.34
C ASP A 568 34.06 4.47 50.31
N VAL A 569 34.40 4.78 51.57
CA VAL A 569 34.61 3.78 52.63
C VAL A 569 33.30 3.11 53.01
N ILE A 570 32.23 3.89 53.17
CA ILE A 570 30.89 3.37 53.46
C ILE A 570 30.38 2.59 52.25
N LYS A 571 30.56 3.08 51.02
CA LYS A 571 30.19 2.36 49.81
C LYS A 571 30.87 1.00 49.73
N LEU A 572 32.19 0.95 49.91
CA LEU A 572 32.97 -0.29 49.91
C LEU A 572 32.53 -1.25 51.02
N LEU A 573 32.18 -0.72 52.20
CA LEU A 573 31.64 -1.52 53.30
C LEU A 573 30.34 -2.23 52.90
N TYR A 574 29.40 -1.51 52.28
CA TYR A 574 28.13 -2.11 51.88
C TYR A 574 28.25 -3.02 50.66
N VAL A 575 29.25 -2.83 49.79
CA VAL A 575 29.58 -3.77 48.69
C VAL A 575 30.12 -5.07 49.26
N ASN A 576 31.10 -4.99 50.17
CA ASN A 576 31.79 -6.15 50.72
C ASN A 576 30.96 -6.95 51.73
N TYR A 577 30.03 -6.29 52.43
CA TYR A 577 29.22 -6.90 53.48
C TYR A 577 27.71 -6.73 53.23
N HIS A 578 27.23 -7.07 52.02
CA HIS A 578 25.82 -6.90 51.65
C HIS A 578 24.88 -7.96 52.25
N GLU A 579 25.40 -9.12 52.67
CA GLU A 579 24.60 -10.22 53.22
C GLU A 579 24.04 -9.93 54.63
N GLU A 580 22.90 -10.54 54.97
CA GLU A 580 22.28 -10.38 56.30
C GLU A 580 23.06 -11.12 57.40
N SER A 581 23.68 -12.25 57.08
CA SER A 581 24.62 -12.99 57.95
C SER A 581 25.76 -12.11 58.47
N GLN A 582 26.20 -11.16 57.65
CA GLN A 582 27.34 -10.27 57.92
C GLN A 582 26.92 -8.95 58.57
N ARG A 583 25.63 -8.77 58.90
CA ARG A 583 25.07 -7.54 59.46
C ARG A 583 25.81 -7.07 60.71
N ALA A 584 26.13 -7.96 61.66
CA ALA A 584 26.82 -7.57 62.89
C ALA A 584 28.22 -6.96 62.61
N THR A 585 28.94 -7.53 61.64
CA THR A 585 30.25 -7.04 61.17
C THR A 585 30.10 -5.70 60.45
N ARG A 586 29.11 -5.58 59.57
CA ARG A 586 28.80 -4.33 58.86
C ARG A 586 28.49 -3.19 59.81
N ILE A 587 27.64 -3.43 60.82
CA ILE A 587 27.28 -2.42 61.83
C ILE A 587 28.49 -2.03 62.67
N ASN A 588 29.36 -2.98 63.07
CA ASN A 588 30.57 -2.66 63.83
C ASN A 588 31.57 -1.83 63.01
N ALA A 589 31.77 -2.18 61.74
CA ALA A 589 32.63 -1.41 60.86
C ALA A 589 32.05 0.00 60.60
N LEU A 590 30.73 0.13 60.42
CA LEU A 590 30.05 1.43 60.31
C LEU A 590 30.25 2.27 61.57
N GLN A 591 30.16 1.69 62.77
CA GLN A 591 30.46 2.37 64.03
C GLN A 591 31.90 2.90 64.06
N ASN A 592 32.88 2.11 63.61
CA ASN A 592 34.28 2.52 63.58
C ASN A 592 34.49 3.71 62.64
N VAL A 593 33.91 3.66 61.45
CA VAL A 593 33.95 4.77 60.46
C VAL A 593 33.32 6.04 61.03
N LEU A 594 32.12 5.94 61.63
CA LEU A 594 31.42 7.10 62.21
C LEU A 594 32.12 7.68 63.44
N SER A 595 32.94 6.89 64.16
CA SER A 595 33.68 7.33 65.36
C SER A 595 34.80 8.34 65.07
N GLU A 596 35.16 8.51 63.80
CA GLU A 596 36.16 9.46 63.32
C GLU A 596 35.54 10.81 62.90
N MET A 597 34.21 10.91 62.85
CA MET A 597 33.52 12.15 62.49
C MET A 597 33.57 13.21 63.63
N PRO A 598 33.45 14.51 63.29
CA PRO A 598 33.35 15.57 64.31
C PRO A 598 32.14 15.37 65.24
N LYS A 599 32.28 15.83 66.49
CA LYS A 599 31.24 15.66 67.53
C LYS A 599 29.91 16.33 67.14
N CYS A 600 29.93 17.47 66.46
CA CYS A 600 28.71 18.15 66.00
C CYS A 600 27.98 17.38 64.90
N ASN A 601 28.71 16.76 63.96
CA ASN A 601 28.13 15.90 62.93
C ASN A 601 27.43 14.68 63.56
N ILE A 602 28.10 14.00 64.49
CA ILE A 602 27.53 12.85 65.21
C ILE A 602 26.29 13.27 66.02
N ALA A 603 26.37 14.36 66.79
CA ALA A 603 25.25 14.81 67.62
C ALA A 603 24.05 15.30 66.78
N THR A 604 24.30 15.97 65.66
CA THR A 604 23.24 16.45 64.76
C THR A 604 22.56 15.27 64.06
N LEU A 605 23.35 14.27 63.64
CA LEU A 605 22.83 13.02 63.08
C LEU A 605 22.03 12.22 64.13
N ASP A 606 22.51 12.13 65.37
CA ASP A 606 21.79 11.47 66.48
C ASP A 606 20.45 12.16 66.78
N ALA A 607 20.44 13.50 66.84
CA ALA A 607 19.22 14.28 67.04
C ALA A 607 18.20 14.03 65.92
N LEU A 608 18.64 14.08 64.66
CA LEU A 608 17.80 13.81 63.49
C LEU A 608 17.25 12.37 63.52
N LEU A 609 18.10 11.37 63.72
CA LEU A 609 17.68 9.96 63.76
C LEU A 609 16.77 9.66 64.95
N THR A 610 16.98 10.31 66.10
CA THR A 610 16.10 10.18 67.26
C THR A 610 14.70 10.68 66.94
N HIS A 611 14.60 11.85 66.30
CA HIS A 611 13.35 12.43 65.85
C HIS A 611 12.61 11.53 64.86
N LEU A 612 13.31 11.09 63.81
CA LEU A 612 12.73 10.21 62.78
C LEU A 612 12.32 8.85 63.36
N LYS A 613 13.14 8.24 64.23
CA LYS A 613 12.81 6.97 64.90
C LYS A 613 11.56 7.12 65.78
N ARG A 614 11.44 8.22 66.51
CA ARG A 614 10.25 8.51 67.33
C ARG A 614 9.00 8.63 66.46
N LEU A 615 9.06 9.37 65.34
CA LEU A 615 7.92 9.51 64.43
C LEU A 615 7.48 8.14 63.87
N VAL A 616 8.45 7.31 63.44
CA VAL A 616 8.17 5.94 62.97
C VAL A 616 7.51 5.11 64.09
N GLN A 617 7.98 5.23 65.33
CA GLN A 617 7.37 4.54 66.48
C GLN A 617 5.95 5.03 66.81
N ILE A 618 5.69 6.34 66.71
CA ILE A 618 4.36 6.93 66.94
C ILE A 618 3.35 6.32 65.95
N ILE A 619 3.69 6.27 64.67
CA ILE A 619 2.81 5.70 63.63
C ILE A 619 2.71 4.18 63.77
N GLY A 620 3.85 3.50 64.00
CA GLY A 620 3.92 2.05 64.18
C GLY A 620 3.16 1.51 65.40
N SER A 621 2.81 2.38 66.35
CA SER A 621 1.94 2.03 67.48
C SER A 621 0.48 1.74 67.07
N LYS A 622 0.03 2.36 65.96
CA LYS A 622 -1.33 2.20 65.41
C LYS A 622 -1.34 1.38 64.13
N ASP A 623 -0.41 1.64 63.21
CA ASP A 623 -0.33 0.99 61.90
C ASP A 623 1.13 0.59 61.57
N LYS A 624 1.38 -0.72 61.60
CA LYS A 624 2.69 -1.30 61.32
C LYS A 624 3.08 -1.19 59.84
N GLU A 625 2.12 -1.28 58.92
CA GLU A 625 2.40 -1.25 57.49
C GLU A 625 2.74 0.17 57.04
N ALA A 626 1.94 1.15 57.47
CA ALA A 626 2.23 2.57 57.22
C ALA A 626 3.57 3.00 57.83
N SER A 627 3.95 2.45 58.99
CA SER A 627 5.27 2.68 59.60
C SER A 627 6.42 2.16 58.74
N ILE A 628 6.29 0.99 58.11
CA ILE A 628 7.32 0.42 57.22
C ILE A 628 7.42 1.25 55.93
N GLN A 629 6.29 1.68 55.37
CA GLN A 629 6.24 2.55 54.20
C GLN A 629 6.90 3.90 54.49
N LEU A 630 6.57 4.53 55.62
CA LEU A 630 7.21 5.77 56.06
C LEU A 630 8.71 5.59 56.27
N GLN A 631 9.12 4.52 56.96
CA GLN A 631 10.54 4.23 57.19
C GLN A 631 11.30 4.12 55.86
N THR A 632 10.73 3.45 54.87
CA THR A 632 11.33 3.29 53.53
C THR A 632 11.42 4.63 52.80
N ALA A 633 10.34 5.43 52.83
CA ALA A 633 10.32 6.76 52.23
C ALA A 633 11.36 7.70 52.88
N LEU A 634 11.43 7.72 54.22
CA LEU A 634 12.43 8.50 54.97
C LEU A 634 13.86 8.06 54.64
N CYS A 635 14.13 6.75 54.52
CA CYS A 635 15.47 6.28 54.15
C CYS A 635 15.85 6.71 52.73
N SER A 636 14.90 6.71 51.80
CA SER A 636 15.10 7.18 50.43
C SER A 636 15.41 8.68 50.38
N GLU A 637 14.62 9.49 51.09
CA GLU A 637 14.76 10.95 51.17
C GLU A 637 16.07 11.36 51.87
N PHE A 638 16.30 10.85 53.08
CA PHE A 638 17.43 11.27 53.90
C PHE A 638 18.74 10.58 53.55
N GLY A 639 18.72 9.42 52.90
CA GLY A 639 19.95 8.76 52.45
C GLY A 639 20.80 9.70 51.61
N LYS A 640 20.18 10.39 50.64
CA LYS A 640 20.85 11.34 49.74
C LYS A 640 21.16 12.70 50.39
N LEU A 641 20.51 13.05 51.50
CA LEU A 641 20.80 14.27 52.26
C LEU A 641 21.98 14.06 53.24
N VAL A 642 22.04 12.88 53.86
CA VAL A 642 22.99 12.55 54.93
C VAL A 642 24.34 12.11 54.38
N LEU A 643 24.37 11.41 53.23
CA LEU A 643 25.58 10.88 52.62
C LEU A 643 25.63 11.22 51.13
N ARG A 644 26.54 12.13 50.74
CA ARG A 644 26.69 12.61 49.36
C ARG A 644 28.08 12.30 48.80
N PRO A 645 28.20 11.95 47.51
CA PRO A 645 29.49 11.84 46.84
C PRO A 645 30.12 13.23 46.63
N LYS A 646 31.44 13.25 46.44
CA LYS A 646 32.19 14.51 46.21
C LYS A 646 31.77 15.13 44.88
N SER A 647 31.21 16.34 44.92
CA SER A 647 30.60 17.02 43.76
C SER A 647 31.59 17.64 42.74
N GLY A 648 32.79 17.07 42.60
CA GLY A 648 33.86 17.65 41.77
C GLY A 648 34.65 16.65 40.91
N SER A 649 34.23 15.38 40.81
CA SER A 649 34.84 14.46 39.85
C SER A 649 34.26 14.74 38.47
N THR A 650 35.03 15.45 37.65
CA THR A 650 34.79 15.80 36.24
C THR A 650 34.68 14.62 35.27
N HIS A 651 34.61 13.38 35.76
CA HIS A 651 34.43 12.18 34.94
C HIS A 651 32.95 11.81 34.86
N SER A 652 32.37 11.88 33.64
CA SER A 652 30.98 11.55 33.32
C SER A 652 30.55 10.16 33.80
N ASP A 653 31.48 9.20 33.85
CA ASP A 653 31.16 7.79 34.08
C ASP A 653 30.96 7.46 35.58
N LEU A 654 31.67 8.17 36.47
CA LEU A 654 31.46 8.06 37.92
C LEU A 654 30.14 8.71 38.36
N PHE A 655 29.69 9.74 37.63
CA PHE A 655 28.45 10.47 37.94
C PHE A 655 27.20 9.66 37.56
N LYS A 656 27.24 8.92 36.44
CA LYS A 656 26.16 7.98 36.04
C LYS A 656 25.96 6.85 37.05
N SER A 657 27.04 6.29 37.60
CA SER A 657 26.99 5.29 38.69
C SER A 657 26.31 5.83 39.96
N SER A 658 26.37 7.15 40.19
CA SER A 658 25.77 7.77 41.37
C SER A 658 24.24 7.86 41.33
N PHE A 659 23.62 7.89 40.14
CA PHE A 659 22.15 7.99 40.05
C PHE A 659 21.43 6.72 40.52
N ASN A 660 22.08 5.56 40.30
CA ASN A 660 21.59 4.24 40.71
C ASN A 660 22.24 3.74 42.01
N ASP A 661 22.97 4.61 42.72
CA ASP A 661 23.66 4.24 43.95
C ASP A 661 22.65 4.09 45.11
N LYS A 662 22.40 2.83 45.52
CA LYS A 662 21.50 2.50 46.64
C LYS A 662 22.18 2.55 48.00
N HIS A 663 23.50 2.68 48.07
CA HIS A 663 24.27 2.59 49.31
C HIS A 663 23.93 3.69 50.33
N PRO A 664 23.66 4.97 49.95
CA PRO A 664 23.18 5.98 50.89
C PRO A 664 21.85 5.62 51.56
N VAL A 665 20.94 5.00 50.82
CA VAL A 665 19.64 4.55 51.35
C VAL A 665 19.83 3.36 52.30
N SER A 666 20.66 2.37 51.93
CA SER A 666 21.00 1.23 52.79
C SER A 666 21.69 1.67 54.08
N THR A 667 22.59 2.65 53.99
CA THR A 667 23.26 3.26 55.15
C THR A 667 22.25 3.91 56.08
N MET A 668 21.33 4.72 55.55
CA MET A 668 20.26 5.34 56.33
C MET A 668 19.35 4.30 56.99
N GLN A 669 19.06 3.19 56.31
CA GLN A 669 18.25 2.10 56.85
C GLN A 669 18.91 1.43 58.06
N ASP A 670 20.21 1.10 57.98
CA ASP A 670 20.97 0.51 59.08
C ASP A 670 21.17 1.49 60.24
N LEU A 671 21.38 2.78 59.95
CA LEU A 671 21.46 3.84 60.96
C LEU A 671 20.17 3.97 61.76
N LEU A 672 19.01 3.94 61.08
CA LEU A 672 17.71 4.09 61.74
C LEU A 672 17.31 2.83 62.51
N LYS A 673 17.54 1.63 61.93
CA LYS A 673 17.24 0.34 62.58
C LYS A 673 18.11 0.09 63.81
N ASN A 674 19.41 0.37 63.73
CA ASN A 674 20.39 0.03 64.77
C ASN A 674 20.85 1.27 65.58
N LYS A 675 20.02 2.32 65.61
CA LYS A 675 20.32 3.63 66.21
C LYS A 675 20.91 3.54 67.62
N GLU A 676 20.26 2.80 68.51
CA GLU A 676 20.69 2.70 69.91
C GLU A 676 22.06 2.02 70.02
N THR A 677 22.24 0.90 69.34
CA THR A 677 23.51 0.15 69.30
C THR A 677 24.65 1.01 68.75
N ILE A 678 24.42 1.75 67.66
CA ILE A 678 25.44 2.59 67.03
C ILE A 678 25.79 3.79 67.92
N PHE A 679 24.80 4.57 68.35
CA PHE A 679 25.06 5.85 69.03
C PHE A 679 25.44 5.70 70.51
N ASN A 680 25.00 4.63 71.20
CA ASN A 680 25.47 4.35 72.57
C ASN A 680 26.98 4.03 72.57
N GLU A 681 27.45 3.28 71.58
CA GLU A 681 28.88 2.98 71.40
C GLU A 681 29.70 4.21 70.98
N LEU A 682 29.19 5.02 70.06
CA LEU A 682 29.83 6.28 69.68
C LEU A 682 29.97 7.24 70.88
N ARG A 683 28.92 7.32 71.72
CA ARG A 683 28.95 8.12 72.96
C ARG A 683 29.97 7.57 73.94
N ARG A 684 30.01 6.25 74.16
CA ARG A 684 31.00 5.57 75.01
C ARG A 684 32.44 5.80 74.55
N ASN A 685 32.69 5.74 73.24
CA ASN A 685 34.02 5.98 72.65
C ASN A 685 34.43 7.46 72.71
N SER A 686 33.46 8.38 72.62
CA SER A 686 33.72 9.82 72.76
C SER A 686 34.15 10.21 74.19
N SER A 687 33.57 9.57 75.22
CA SER A 687 33.94 9.77 76.63
C SER A 687 35.28 9.13 77.00
N LYS A 688 35.68 8.05 76.30
CA LYS A 688 37.01 7.42 76.49
C LYS A 688 38.15 8.27 75.92
N LYS A 689 37.95 8.95 74.79
CA LYS A 689 38.97 9.82 74.17
C LYS A 689 39.27 11.10 74.99
N THR A 690 38.35 11.56 75.84
CA THR A 690 38.56 12.77 76.67
C THR A 690 39.40 12.51 77.93
N ASN A 691 39.40 11.29 78.47
CA ASN A 691 40.19 10.95 79.67
C ASN A 691 41.68 10.75 79.40
N SER A 692 42.10 10.58 78.14
CA SER A 692 43.52 10.41 77.77
C SER A 692 44.26 11.73 77.55
N ALA A 693 43.56 12.87 77.49
CA ALA A 693 44.16 14.20 77.25
C ALA A 693 44.45 15.00 78.53
N ALA A 694 44.11 14.47 79.71
CA ALA A 694 44.28 15.16 81.00
C ALA A 694 45.67 14.96 81.65
N ASN A 695 46.57 14.15 81.06
CA ASN A 695 47.93 13.95 81.56
C ASN A 695 48.98 14.38 80.51
N SER A 696 49.33 15.67 80.49
CA SER A 696 50.68 16.16 80.15
C SER A 696 50.85 17.62 80.60
N PRO A 697 52.04 18.03 81.09
CA PRO A 697 52.21 19.23 81.90
C PRO A 697 52.41 20.52 81.08
N ASN A 698 52.04 21.63 81.70
CA ASN A 698 52.43 23.00 81.36
C ASN A 698 53.95 23.14 81.15
N VAL A 699 54.39 23.75 80.05
CA VAL A 699 55.66 24.50 79.96
C VAL A 699 55.48 25.76 79.08
N SER A 700 56.19 26.79 79.50
CA SER A 700 56.02 28.23 79.39
C SER A 700 56.46 28.91 78.08
N ARG A 701 56.04 30.18 77.95
CA ARG A 701 56.52 31.25 77.04
C ARG A 701 58.05 31.48 77.07
N HIS A 702 58.69 31.67 75.90
CA HIS A 702 59.46 32.90 75.53
C HIS A 702 60.14 32.85 74.13
N GLY A 703 60.09 33.98 73.39
CA GLY A 703 61.05 34.48 72.37
C GLY A 703 61.20 33.69 71.05
N SER A 704 61.38 34.23 69.85
CA SER A 704 61.84 35.53 69.37
C SER A 704 61.40 35.73 67.90
N ALA A 705 61.30 36.98 67.48
CA ALA A 705 60.92 37.41 66.14
C ALA A 705 62.08 37.30 65.13
N THR A 706 61.79 36.84 63.91
CA THR A 706 62.46 37.34 62.68
C THR A 706 61.48 37.34 61.51
N ARG A 707 61.38 38.50 60.85
CA ARG A 707 60.57 38.77 59.64
C ARG A 707 61.35 38.38 58.38
N LYS A 708 60.69 37.70 57.43
CA LYS A 708 60.88 37.90 55.97
C LYS A 708 59.54 37.69 55.26
N PRO A 709 59.21 38.48 54.21
CA PRO A 709 57.90 38.46 53.55
C PRO A 709 57.90 37.48 52.37
N ALA A 710 56.77 36.79 52.15
CA ALA A 710 56.50 36.11 50.89
C ALA A 710 54.99 36.17 50.59
N ASN A 711 54.66 36.76 49.46
CA ASN A 711 53.33 36.77 48.85
C ASN A 711 52.90 35.33 48.52
N SER A 712 51.79 34.87 49.11
CA SER A 712 50.92 33.83 48.54
C SER A 712 49.51 33.91 49.18
N PRO A 713 48.43 33.65 48.43
CA PRO A 713 47.06 33.64 48.98
C PRO A 713 46.82 32.37 49.81
N PRO A 714 45.82 32.35 50.72
CA PRO A 714 45.67 31.28 51.70
C PRO A 714 45.25 29.96 51.04
N LEU A 715 46.10 28.93 51.22
CA LEU A 715 45.83 27.55 50.84
C LEU A 715 44.69 26.95 51.66
N ALA A 716 43.90 26.13 50.95
CA ALA A 716 42.94 25.15 51.42
C ALA A 716 43.43 24.26 52.60
N PRO A 717 42.52 23.69 53.41
CA PRO A 717 42.88 22.70 54.42
C PRO A 717 43.56 21.49 53.76
N SER A 718 44.69 21.07 54.31
CA SER A 718 45.65 20.18 53.67
C SER A 718 45.09 18.78 53.35
N ALA A 719 45.25 18.36 52.09
CA ALA A 719 45.03 16.98 51.62
C ALA A 719 45.87 15.94 52.40
N SER A 720 46.93 16.39 53.08
CA SER A 720 47.79 15.58 53.95
C SER A 720 47.09 15.00 55.19
N LEU A 721 46.05 15.66 55.74
CA LEU A 721 45.31 15.14 56.88
C LEU A 721 44.28 14.08 56.46
N ALA A 722 43.63 14.29 55.31
CA ALA A 722 42.65 13.37 54.73
C ALA A 722 43.29 12.08 54.16
N ALA A 723 44.49 12.17 53.59
CA ALA A 723 45.24 10.97 53.15
C ALA A 723 45.72 10.12 54.34
N LYS A 724 46.13 10.77 55.43
CA LYS A 724 46.53 10.10 56.69
C LYS A 724 45.35 9.48 57.43
N SER A 725 44.14 10.02 57.32
CA SER A 725 42.93 9.41 57.89
C SER A 725 42.44 8.22 57.05
N LYS A 726 42.46 8.29 55.71
CA LYS A 726 42.13 7.15 54.83
C LYS A 726 43.01 5.91 55.11
N SER A 727 44.34 6.10 55.17
CA SER A 727 45.30 5.02 55.46
C SER A 727 45.11 4.40 56.85
N ARG A 728 44.82 5.22 57.88
CA ARG A 728 44.56 4.76 59.25
C ARG A 728 43.21 4.04 59.40
N LEU A 729 42.21 4.45 58.65
CA LEU A 729 40.87 3.86 58.67
C LEU A 729 40.86 2.50 57.95
N GLU A 730 41.56 2.37 56.82
CA GLU A 730 41.77 1.08 56.14
C GLU A 730 42.58 0.09 56.99
N SER A 731 43.61 0.55 57.69
CA SER A 731 44.37 -0.31 58.60
C SER A 731 43.52 -0.78 59.79
N ARG A 732 42.69 0.11 60.34
CA ARG A 732 41.78 -0.22 61.46
C ARG A 732 40.60 -1.10 61.05
N LEU A 733 40.11 -0.98 59.81
CA LEU A 733 39.12 -1.90 59.25
C LEU A 733 39.70 -3.32 59.18
N LYS A 734 40.97 -3.46 58.78
CA LYS A 734 41.69 -4.75 58.78
C LYS A 734 41.94 -5.29 60.20
N ASP A 735 42.21 -4.42 61.18
CA ASP A 735 42.45 -4.84 62.58
C ASP A 735 41.17 -5.17 63.37
N ALA A 736 40.05 -4.48 63.11
CA ALA A 736 38.76 -4.77 63.75
C ALA A 736 38.22 -6.17 63.37
N ILE A 737 38.55 -6.64 62.16
CA ILE A 737 38.21 -7.99 61.66
C ILE A 737 39.01 -9.08 62.42
N LYS A 738 40.18 -8.77 62.98
CA LYS A 738 41.02 -9.73 63.73
C LYS A 738 40.61 -9.89 65.20
N HIS A 739 39.91 -8.94 65.80
CA HIS A 739 39.72 -8.90 67.27
C HIS A 739 38.47 -9.61 67.84
N LYS A 740 37.71 -10.38 67.03
CA LYS A 740 36.58 -11.19 67.54
C LYS A 740 36.80 -12.71 67.52
N GLY A 741 38.01 -13.17 67.21
CA GLY A 741 38.36 -14.60 67.17
C GLY A 741 38.90 -15.20 68.48
N LYS A 742 38.95 -14.46 69.60
CA LYS A 742 39.49 -14.95 70.87
C LYS A 742 38.46 -14.86 72.01
N SER A 743 37.53 -15.80 72.01
CA SER A 743 36.89 -16.30 73.24
C SER A 743 36.22 -17.64 72.94
N HIS A 744 37.05 -18.68 72.79
CA HIS A 744 36.86 -20.04 73.29
C HIS A 744 38.09 -20.88 72.89
N ALA A 745 38.99 -21.07 73.85
CA ALA A 745 39.90 -22.22 73.96
C ALA A 745 39.28 -23.10 75.08
N ASN A 746 39.28 -24.43 75.13
CA ASN A 746 40.09 -25.55 74.63
C ASN A 746 39.12 -26.66 74.12
N ASP A 747 39.49 -27.72 73.37
CA ASP A 747 40.66 -28.58 73.55
C ASP A 747 41.01 -29.43 72.30
N HIS A 748 42.31 -29.74 72.22
CA HIS A 748 43.02 -30.84 71.55
C HIS A 748 43.16 -30.97 70.01
N SER A 749 44.37 -30.57 69.60
CA SER A 749 45.40 -31.33 68.85
C SER A 749 45.18 -31.72 67.38
N GLY A 750 45.99 -31.11 66.51
CA GLY A 750 46.33 -31.56 65.16
C GLY A 750 47.46 -30.71 64.60
N GLU A 751 48.68 -31.25 64.64
CA GLU A 751 49.96 -30.65 64.23
C GLU A 751 50.07 -30.60 62.69
N VAL A 752 50.23 -29.41 62.08
CA VAL A 752 51.43 -28.85 61.38
C VAL A 752 52.09 -29.85 60.38
N VAL A 753 52.35 -29.56 59.09
CA VAL A 753 53.43 -28.68 58.57
C VAL A 753 53.39 -28.56 57.03
N GLU A 754 53.49 -27.30 56.58
CA GLU A 754 54.16 -26.66 55.40
C GLU A 754 54.01 -27.23 53.98
N GLU A 755 53.56 -26.47 52.96
CA GLU A 755 54.01 -25.17 52.40
C GLU A 755 55.12 -25.32 51.32
N LYS A 756 54.81 -24.85 50.10
CA LYS A 756 55.65 -24.05 49.15
C LYS A 756 55.09 -24.15 47.71
N THR A 757 54.56 -23.04 47.16
CA THR A 757 55.20 -22.09 46.17
C THR A 757 55.58 -22.79 44.85
N GLU A 758 55.29 -22.31 43.64
CA GLU A 758 55.43 -20.93 43.11
C GLU A 758 54.86 -20.83 41.66
N ALA A 759 54.64 -19.58 41.21
CA ALA A 759 54.69 -18.96 39.86
C ALA A 759 55.00 -19.80 38.58
N ALA A 760 54.75 -19.40 37.32
CA ALA A 760 53.98 -18.39 36.57
C ALA A 760 54.34 -18.62 35.07
N ALA A 761 53.60 -17.98 34.15
CA ALA A 761 53.91 -17.71 32.73
C ALA A 761 53.70 -18.86 31.70
N GLU A 762 52.78 -18.67 30.75
CA GLU A 762 53.00 -18.35 29.31
C GLU A 762 53.35 -19.62 28.49
N VAL A 763 52.76 -20.00 27.36
CA VAL A 763 52.59 -19.34 26.05
C VAL A 763 51.61 -20.19 25.21
N GLU A 764 50.96 -19.51 24.25
CA GLU A 764 50.25 -19.96 23.04
C GLU A 764 50.59 -21.34 22.44
N ALA A 765 49.57 -22.01 21.87
CA ALA A 765 49.61 -22.46 20.47
C ALA A 765 48.23 -22.91 20.00
N ASP A 766 47.87 -22.38 18.84
CA ASP A 766 46.72 -22.68 18.00
C ASP A 766 46.82 -24.11 17.38
N VAL A 767 45.73 -24.52 16.71
CA VAL A 767 45.63 -25.52 15.62
C VAL A 767 44.54 -26.58 15.83
N SER A 768 43.53 -26.43 14.97
CA SER A 768 42.41 -27.31 14.62
C SER A 768 42.78 -28.46 13.67
N SER A 769 42.15 -29.64 13.84
CA SER A 769 41.82 -30.62 12.77
C SER A 769 41.05 -31.81 13.39
N GLN A 770 39.75 -31.97 13.11
CA GLN A 770 39.14 -32.85 12.09
C GLN A 770 39.24 -34.38 12.32
N SER A 771 38.07 -34.96 12.66
CA SER A 771 37.40 -36.15 12.08
C SER A 771 38.14 -37.48 11.84
N ASN A 772 37.62 -38.59 12.39
CA ASN A 772 36.91 -39.66 11.66
C ASN A 772 36.58 -40.89 12.57
N ASP A 773 35.35 -41.40 12.40
CA ASP A 773 34.85 -42.79 12.30
C ASP A 773 35.60 -43.93 13.05
N THR A 774 34.98 -44.97 13.63
CA THR A 774 34.01 -45.89 13.02
C THR A 774 33.58 -46.97 14.06
N GLU A 775 32.32 -47.40 13.96
CA GLU A 775 31.80 -48.80 14.01
C GLU A 775 31.72 -49.73 15.26
N ASN A 776 30.63 -50.52 15.16
CA ASN A 776 30.27 -51.83 15.75
C ASN A 776 29.87 -51.91 17.24
N SER A 777 28.90 -52.74 17.69
CA SER A 777 27.76 -53.50 17.13
C SER A 777 27.25 -54.40 18.28
N ASN A 778 25.94 -54.68 18.39
CA ASN A 778 25.28 -55.88 18.98
C ASN A 778 24.13 -55.50 19.93
N GLN A 779 22.99 -56.19 20.03
CA GLN A 779 22.31 -57.26 19.29
C GLN A 779 21.04 -57.54 20.12
N CYS A 780 19.88 -57.77 19.48
CA CYS A 780 18.93 -58.87 19.75
C CYS A 780 17.49 -58.51 19.35
N ASP A 781 17.05 -59.26 18.34
CA ASP A 781 15.85 -60.10 18.34
C ASP A 781 14.44 -59.51 18.39
N SER A 782 13.45 -60.08 17.70
CA SER A 782 13.38 -60.91 16.49
C SER A 782 11.88 -61.11 16.18
N VAL A 783 11.55 -61.09 14.88
CA VAL A 783 10.52 -61.91 14.18
C VAL A 783 9.03 -61.69 14.55
N GLY A 784 8.12 -61.45 13.60
CA GLY A 784 8.26 -61.31 12.15
C GLY A 784 6.93 -61.43 11.40
N ARG A 785 6.96 -60.90 10.16
CA ARG A 785 6.26 -61.30 8.91
C ARG A 785 4.71 -61.19 8.86
N SER A 786 4.06 -60.77 7.76
CA SER A 786 4.47 -60.41 6.39
C SER A 786 3.32 -59.69 5.66
N GLU A 787 3.70 -58.73 4.83
CA GLU A 787 3.17 -58.32 3.50
C GLU A 787 1.67 -58.47 3.15
N SER A 788 1.06 -57.37 2.70
CA SER A 788 0.57 -57.24 1.31
C SER A 788 0.02 -55.84 0.99
N ARG A 789 0.21 -55.44 -0.27
CA ARG A 789 -0.27 -54.21 -0.93
C ARG A 789 -1.80 -54.19 -1.05
N SER A 790 -2.44 -53.01 -0.97
CA SER A 790 -3.51 -52.56 -1.88
C SER A 790 -4.07 -51.16 -1.54
N ARG A 791 -4.78 -50.60 -2.51
CA ARG A 791 -5.23 -49.21 -2.73
C ARG A 791 -6.29 -48.66 -1.75
N SER A 792 -6.38 -47.32 -1.79
CA SER A 792 -7.57 -46.44 -1.71
C SER A 792 -8.50 -46.52 -0.49
N GLU A 793 -8.71 -45.39 0.18
CA GLU A 793 -10.02 -44.72 0.34
C GLU A 793 -9.91 -43.48 1.25
N THR A 794 -10.55 -42.39 0.83
CA THR A 794 -10.89 -41.20 1.64
C THR A 794 -11.96 -41.52 2.68
N PRO A 795 -11.95 -40.87 3.86
CA PRO A 795 -13.12 -40.80 4.73
C PRO A 795 -13.72 -39.38 4.87
N PRO A 796 -14.97 -39.25 5.36
CA PRO A 796 -15.97 -38.29 4.89
C PRO A 796 -16.32 -37.17 5.88
N ALA A 797 -17.10 -36.18 5.43
CA ALA A 797 -17.73 -35.14 6.25
C ALA A 797 -19.13 -35.54 6.74
N PRO A 798 -19.57 -35.03 7.92
CA PRO A 798 -21.00 -34.90 8.22
C PRO A 798 -21.33 -33.53 8.91
N PRO A 799 -22.60 -33.21 9.29
CA PRO A 799 -23.68 -32.74 8.39
C PRO A 799 -24.42 -31.47 8.90
N THR A 800 -25.16 -30.78 8.03
CA THR A 800 -26.29 -29.86 8.35
C THR A 800 -27.61 -30.66 8.45
N PRO A 801 -28.73 -30.26 9.16
CA PRO A 801 -29.53 -29.06 8.81
C PRO A 801 -30.57 -28.44 9.82
N THR A 802 -31.09 -27.25 9.42
CA THR A 802 -32.50 -26.75 9.45
C THR A 802 -33.21 -26.01 10.63
N LYS A 803 -33.72 -24.81 10.24
CA LYS A 803 -35.04 -24.15 10.48
C LYS A 803 -35.24 -23.08 11.60
N SER A 804 -35.75 -21.92 11.14
CA SER A 804 -36.16 -20.62 11.73
C SER A 804 -37.41 -20.69 12.67
N PRO A 805 -37.99 -19.62 13.31
CA PRO A 805 -38.03 -18.17 12.95
C PRO A 805 -38.03 -17.10 14.09
N ALA A 806 -38.17 -15.82 13.71
CA ALA A 806 -38.83 -14.68 14.41
C ALA A 806 -38.03 -13.57 15.15
N SER A 807 -38.20 -12.34 14.60
CA SER A 807 -38.45 -11.02 15.23
C SER A 807 -37.46 -10.34 16.19
N LEU A 808 -36.91 -9.21 15.72
CA LEU A 808 -36.83 -7.88 16.35
C LEU A 808 -36.63 -7.80 17.88
N LYS A 809 -35.42 -7.42 18.33
CA LYS A 809 -35.24 -6.36 19.36
C LYS A 809 -33.94 -5.57 19.14
N ARG A 810 -34.15 -4.26 19.00
CA ARG A 810 -33.17 -3.16 19.05
C ARG A 810 -32.60 -3.09 20.47
N SER A 811 -31.28 -3.15 20.65
CA SER A 811 -30.62 -2.76 21.89
C SER A 811 -29.56 -1.69 21.61
N VAL A 812 -29.64 -0.63 22.40
CA VAL A 812 -28.98 0.66 22.23
C VAL A 812 -27.75 0.67 23.12
N SER A 813 -26.58 0.98 22.56
CA SER A 813 -25.35 1.20 23.33
C SER A 813 -25.43 2.52 24.11
N PRO A 814 -25.07 2.56 25.40
CA PRO A 814 -25.10 3.79 26.19
C PRO A 814 -23.73 4.51 26.18
N LYS A 815 -23.81 5.85 26.05
CA LYS A 815 -22.80 6.87 26.43
C LYS A 815 -21.73 7.27 25.39
N LYS A 816 -22.16 7.99 24.35
CA LYS A 816 -21.48 9.21 23.88
C LYS A 816 -22.17 10.44 24.50
N LYS A 817 -21.53 11.10 25.46
CA LYS A 817 -21.88 12.46 25.92
C LYS A 817 -20.63 13.14 26.45
N ARG A 818 -20.08 14.06 25.64
CA ARG A 818 -19.36 15.31 25.97
C ARG A 818 -18.28 15.58 24.93
N LEU A 819 -18.63 16.35 23.90
CA LEU A 819 -17.73 17.20 23.10
C LEU A 819 -18.56 17.92 22.03
N SER A 820 -19.47 18.79 22.48
CA SER A 820 -20.18 19.78 21.65
C SER A 820 -20.78 20.84 22.59
N SER A 821 -19.92 21.58 23.28
CA SER A 821 -20.28 22.79 24.03
C SER A 821 -19.02 23.63 24.25
N MET A 822 -18.39 24.04 23.16
CA MET A 822 -17.39 25.10 23.13
C MET A 822 -17.42 25.62 21.70
N LEU A 823 -18.22 26.66 21.49
CA LEU A 823 -18.27 27.61 20.37
C LEU A 823 -19.69 28.15 20.33
N LEU A 824 -19.94 29.18 21.13
CA LEU A 824 -20.98 30.20 21.01
C LEU A 824 -21.07 30.88 22.37
N ASP A 825 -20.21 31.88 22.58
CA ASP A 825 -20.41 33.03 23.48
C ASP A 825 -19.23 33.97 23.23
N ASP A 826 -19.43 34.89 22.28
CA ASP A 826 -18.66 36.14 22.15
C ASP A 826 -19.36 37.05 21.12
N VAL A 827 -20.55 37.57 21.47
CA VAL A 827 -21.06 38.85 20.95
C VAL A 827 -21.97 39.46 22.02
N ALA A 828 -21.71 40.74 22.33
CA ALA A 828 -22.45 41.69 23.18
C ALA A 828 -21.94 41.86 24.62
N GLY A 829 -21.04 42.84 24.78
CA GLY A 829 -20.54 43.41 26.02
C GLY A 829 -19.54 44.51 25.71
#